data_AF-A0A3N4M005-F1
#
_entry.id   AF-A0A3N4M005-F1
#
_cell.length_a   1.000
_cell.length_b   1.000
_cell.length_c   1.000
_cell.angle_alpha   90.00
_cell.angle_beta   90.00
_cell.angle_gamma   90.00
#
_symmetry.space_group_name_H-M   'P 1'
#
loop_
_entity.id
_entity.type
_entity.pdbx_description
1 polymer ?
#
loop_
_entity_poly.entity_id
_entity_poly.type
_entity_poly.pdbx_seq_one_letter_code
_entity_poly.pdbx_strand_id
1 'polypeptide(L)'
;MAANIFDIPFRRSTPLSLSIAIKTYISSNYEQHPDMFKNDLEAIERLRTDAINVVEPHVSGLLKLGKYAAQLRWIMGKFPIDIGADFTWYMALGYNTQRSVTQNNLQFEWANILYNLASLYSKLACSCTRITTEGLKTAYNYFACAAGVIKYLKEEVIPELRSSPPEDLDAMTLEALEQLMLAQAQECFWQKAVLDGNRDAIIARLAEQVGEYYKAAEEFGVKSNAISGEWIHRISAKRYHMAAAAQYRAACDCLERSKYGEEIARLEAALAHVKNAVVEGKYLTKAYLADLTGFQSKLVGNLKRANKDNDMIYLSPVPPASALLPIQKATMAKSTVPKEITEARTNLTETGPYGAPLFAKLVPFAVHIAASIYAEKRDKLVENELIGEFEALTTKLHDVLQSLNLPGSLQALEKSLGLPSGVVAHAEEVKSQDGLARIRRSIDDIAKLKANNVAMYQEAVEMLSSEETADRLLREKHGTARWTRLASRAAAPQLYEELEEYAGYMKSAEQSDNLVREKVKEHEAVLRVLGSDLSEVEAFVPNTQRVKMTPKMEREVARLRNCLNEVSRLESGRRRTIEAVREKARTDDITTDILQETAHLERTSPHTKIEPFHFETLFETRLTTRYSSERNLLQNESLEQSQLESRLRESNTAFLAYRKTDTATKEREAALQALESGYFKYREIVQNLDTGRKFYNDLAKLLGQWRERVKGRCLERMDEARVLEGDLVAGVGNMRISGGGGSSIGGENEKAPKRTSIDVEAALKTLQPAQVQTSPRQMRSGERRIPVSLPAVVPQQVVAQAPPTPPPTVRPIALNGPPSTPLPAPKPTRIVPPPQVPSPMPGLWMGNGMTPLRFAGELPEASRKTPQAKR
;
A
#
# COMPACT_ATOMS: atom_id res chain seq x y z
N MET A 1 -20.30 -48.78 1.36
CA MET A 1 -19.64 -47.78 2.23
C MET A 1 -18.81 -46.69 1.52
N ALA A 2 -18.14 -46.92 0.38
CA ALA A 2 -17.31 -45.88 -0.27
C ALA A 2 -18.12 -44.72 -0.92
N ALA A 3 -19.40 -44.91 -1.24
CA ALA A 3 -20.16 -44.00 -2.09
C ALA A 3 -20.82 -42.77 -1.41
N ASN A 4 -20.54 -42.50 -0.12
CA ASN A 4 -21.30 -41.54 0.70
C ASN A 4 -20.45 -40.56 1.51
N ILE A 5 -19.20 -40.37 1.12
CA ILE A 5 -18.25 -39.49 1.82
C ILE A 5 -18.18 -38.20 0.99
N PHE A 6 -18.19 -37.05 1.65
CA PHE A 6 -18.01 -35.76 1.02
C PHE A 6 -16.53 -35.52 0.71
N ASP A 7 -16.26 -35.12 -0.51
CA ASP A 7 -15.00 -34.48 -0.90
C ASP A 7 -15.27 -33.01 -1.25
N ILE A 8 -14.28 -32.17 -0.98
CA ILE A 8 -14.33 -30.75 -1.34
C ILE A 8 -13.89 -30.65 -2.80
N PRO A 9 -14.66 -30.02 -3.71
CA PRO A 9 -14.26 -29.84 -5.10
C PRO A 9 -13.06 -28.90 -5.24
N PHE A 10 -12.26 -29.08 -6.29
CA PHE A 10 -11.16 -28.16 -6.59
C PHE A 10 -11.68 -26.84 -7.17
N ARG A 11 -11.06 -25.73 -6.77
CA ARG A 11 -11.17 -24.46 -7.50
C ARG A 11 -10.33 -24.52 -8.76
N ARG A 12 -10.81 -23.82 -9.78
CA ARG A 12 -10.14 -23.72 -11.08
C ARG A 12 -9.59 -22.31 -11.24
N SER A 13 -8.42 -22.17 -11.86
CA SER A 13 -7.83 -20.87 -12.19
C SER A 13 -7.48 -20.81 -13.67
N THR A 14 -7.42 -19.60 -14.23
CA THR A 14 -6.86 -19.39 -15.56
C THR A 14 -5.33 -19.28 -15.50
N PRO A 15 -4.62 -19.66 -16.58
CA PRO A 15 -3.21 -19.34 -16.72
C PRO A 15 -3.00 -17.82 -16.69
N LEU A 16 -1.94 -17.40 -16.00
CA LEU A 16 -1.51 -16.01 -15.83
C LEU A 16 0.00 -16.01 -15.82
N SER A 17 0.61 -15.07 -16.55
CA SER A 17 2.05 -14.89 -16.53
C SER A 17 2.48 -14.09 -15.30
N LEU A 18 2.70 -14.81 -14.20
CA LEU A 18 3.13 -14.23 -12.93
C LEU A 18 4.55 -13.63 -13.04
N SER A 19 5.40 -14.24 -13.87
CA SER A 19 6.74 -13.74 -14.16
C SER A 19 6.74 -12.33 -14.77
N ILE A 20 5.81 -12.02 -15.69
CA ILE A 20 5.72 -10.68 -16.29
C ILE A 20 5.32 -9.64 -15.24
N ALA A 21 4.30 -9.93 -14.41
CA ALA A 21 3.87 -9.01 -13.37
C ALA A 21 4.99 -8.71 -12.36
N ILE A 22 5.68 -9.76 -11.88
CA ILE A 22 6.83 -9.60 -10.98
C ILE A 22 7.97 -8.84 -11.67
N LYS A 23 8.27 -9.15 -12.95
CA LYS A 23 9.34 -8.48 -13.71
C LYS A 23 9.07 -6.98 -13.84
N THR A 24 7.85 -6.60 -14.23
CA THR A 24 7.42 -5.20 -14.37
C THR A 24 7.46 -4.50 -13.03
N TYR A 25 7.03 -5.17 -11.95
CA TYR A 25 7.08 -4.59 -10.61
C TYR A 25 8.52 -4.36 -10.14
N ILE A 26 9.42 -5.31 -10.38
CA ILE A 26 10.86 -5.15 -10.08
C ILE A 26 11.43 -3.97 -10.87
N SER A 27 11.16 -3.85 -12.17
CA SER A 27 11.72 -2.76 -12.99
C SER A 27 11.24 -1.37 -12.59
N SER A 28 9.99 -1.25 -12.12
CA SER A 28 9.40 0.04 -11.81
C SER A 28 9.69 0.50 -10.39
N ASN A 29 9.77 -0.43 -9.43
CA ASN A 29 9.78 -0.10 -7.99
C ASN A 29 11.07 -0.49 -7.27
N TYR A 30 11.97 -1.25 -7.91
CA TYR A 30 13.25 -1.65 -7.32
C TYR A 30 14.42 -1.14 -8.14
N GLU A 31 15.49 -0.71 -7.46
CA GLU A 31 16.76 -0.30 -8.07
C GLU A 31 17.62 -1.52 -8.50
N GLN A 32 16.98 -2.64 -8.83
CA GLN A 32 17.63 -3.90 -9.18
C GLN A 32 17.12 -4.37 -10.55
N HIS A 33 18.04 -4.68 -11.46
CA HIS A 33 17.66 -5.11 -12.81
C HIS A 33 16.94 -6.48 -12.76
N PRO A 34 15.74 -6.64 -13.36
CA PRO A 34 14.96 -7.87 -13.24
C PRO A 34 15.66 -9.13 -13.78
N ASP A 35 16.59 -8.97 -14.72
CA ASP A 35 17.33 -10.11 -15.29
C ASP A 35 18.23 -10.83 -14.28
N MET A 36 18.56 -10.19 -13.14
CA MET A 36 19.25 -10.87 -12.03
C MET A 36 18.43 -12.03 -11.43
N PHE A 37 17.11 -12.01 -11.63
CA PHE A 37 16.15 -12.96 -11.09
C PHE A 37 15.51 -13.84 -12.15
N LYS A 38 16.09 -13.94 -13.36
CA LYS A 38 15.50 -14.70 -14.47
C LYS A 38 15.15 -16.15 -14.10
N ASN A 39 16.05 -16.84 -13.40
CA ASN A 39 15.82 -18.21 -12.96
C ASN A 39 14.67 -18.31 -11.94
N ASP A 40 14.55 -17.32 -11.04
CA ASP A 40 13.50 -17.27 -10.02
C ASP A 40 12.13 -16.98 -10.66
N LEU A 41 12.11 -16.09 -11.67
CA LEU A 41 10.92 -15.77 -12.47
C LEU A 41 10.41 -17.00 -13.25
N GLU A 42 11.31 -17.77 -13.87
CA GLU A 42 10.94 -19.02 -14.54
C GLU A 42 10.45 -20.09 -13.55
N ALA A 43 11.07 -20.16 -12.36
CA ALA A 43 10.70 -21.11 -11.33
C ALA A 43 9.29 -20.84 -10.77
N ILE A 44 8.96 -19.58 -10.44
CA ILE A 44 7.64 -19.25 -9.88
C ILE A 44 6.51 -19.48 -10.90
N GLU A 45 6.75 -19.21 -12.18
CA GLU A 45 5.81 -19.47 -13.28
C GLU A 45 5.51 -20.98 -13.41
N ARG A 46 6.55 -21.82 -13.36
CA ARG A 46 6.41 -23.28 -13.39
C ARG A 46 5.67 -23.80 -12.17
N LEU A 47 6.00 -23.29 -10.97
CA LEU A 47 5.34 -23.69 -9.72
C LEU A 47 3.85 -23.35 -9.73
N ARG A 48 3.47 -22.17 -10.20
CA ARG A 48 2.06 -21.80 -10.36
C ARG A 48 1.36 -22.75 -11.33
N THR A 49 1.95 -22.98 -12.50
CA THR A 49 1.41 -23.87 -13.53
C THR A 49 1.21 -25.29 -13.00
N ASP A 50 2.17 -25.81 -12.25
CA ASP A 50 2.08 -27.11 -11.61
C ASP A 50 0.97 -27.17 -10.55
N ALA A 51 0.81 -26.11 -9.75
CA ALA A 51 -0.16 -26.05 -8.67
C ALA A 51 -1.61 -25.93 -9.16
N ILE A 52 -1.89 -25.10 -10.15
CA ILE A 52 -3.26 -24.91 -10.68
C ILE A 52 -3.76 -26.11 -11.49
N ASN A 53 -2.84 -26.94 -12.01
CA ASN A 53 -3.16 -28.14 -12.78
C ASN A 53 -3.31 -29.40 -11.92
N VAL A 54 -3.25 -29.30 -10.59
CA VAL A 54 -3.56 -30.42 -9.69
C VAL A 54 -5.07 -30.65 -9.68
N VAL A 55 -5.51 -31.63 -10.47
CA VAL A 55 -6.92 -32.03 -10.59
C VAL A 55 -7.19 -33.47 -10.12
N GLU A 56 -6.15 -34.28 -10.00
CA GLU A 56 -6.26 -35.69 -9.60
C GLU A 56 -5.93 -35.90 -8.12
N PRO A 57 -6.63 -36.82 -7.44
CA PRO A 57 -6.38 -37.15 -6.04
C PRO A 57 -5.14 -38.04 -5.89
N HIS A 58 -3.95 -37.45 -6.04
CA HIS A 58 -2.67 -38.14 -5.91
C HIS A 58 -1.73 -37.41 -4.95
N VAL A 59 -0.92 -38.17 -4.20
CA VAL A 59 -0.01 -37.64 -3.17
C VAL A 59 1.04 -36.68 -3.72
N SER A 60 1.42 -36.80 -4.99
CA SER A 60 2.33 -35.85 -5.66
C SER A 60 1.77 -34.43 -5.73
N GLY A 61 0.44 -34.29 -5.75
CA GLY A 61 -0.22 -32.98 -5.73
C GLY A 61 0.01 -32.21 -4.43
N LEU A 62 0.21 -32.91 -3.30
CA LEU A 62 0.48 -32.28 -2.00
C LEU A 62 1.80 -31.51 -2.04
N LEU A 63 2.83 -32.09 -2.67
CA LEU A 63 4.13 -31.45 -2.82
C LEU A 63 4.06 -30.26 -3.77
N LYS A 64 3.34 -30.36 -4.90
CA LYS A 64 3.15 -29.26 -5.85
C LYS A 64 2.44 -28.06 -5.22
N LEU A 65 1.28 -28.29 -4.59
CA LEU A 65 0.49 -27.26 -3.92
C LEU A 65 1.24 -26.67 -2.71
N GLY A 66 1.84 -27.51 -1.87
CA GLY A 66 2.60 -27.09 -0.71
C GLY A 66 3.83 -26.25 -1.07
N LYS A 67 4.59 -26.66 -2.10
CA LYS A 67 5.77 -25.92 -2.57
C LYS A 67 5.39 -24.54 -3.10
N TYR A 68 4.35 -24.44 -3.92
CA TYR A 68 3.90 -23.13 -4.42
C TYR A 68 3.32 -22.26 -3.29
N ALA A 69 2.52 -22.82 -2.37
CA ALA A 69 2.00 -22.08 -1.22
C ALA A 69 3.12 -21.54 -0.31
N ALA A 70 4.18 -22.32 -0.07
CA ALA A 70 5.32 -21.89 0.72
C ALA A 70 6.08 -20.75 0.04
N GLN A 71 6.34 -20.87 -1.28
CA GLN A 71 7.03 -19.86 -2.06
C GLN A 71 6.21 -18.56 -2.16
N LEU A 72 4.88 -18.64 -2.32
CA LEU A 72 4.00 -17.47 -2.26
C LEU A 72 4.11 -16.75 -0.91
N ARG A 73 4.02 -17.49 0.20
CA ARG A 73 4.15 -16.90 1.54
C ARG A 73 5.51 -16.21 1.73
N TRP A 74 6.59 -16.77 1.16
CA TRP A 74 7.91 -16.15 1.17
C TRP A 74 7.98 -14.87 0.33
N ILE A 75 7.47 -14.91 -0.90
CA ILE A 75 7.44 -13.78 -1.84
C ILE A 75 6.62 -12.61 -1.27
N MET A 76 5.52 -12.89 -0.56
CA MET A 76 4.71 -11.87 0.13
C MET A 76 5.46 -11.11 1.25
N GLY A 77 6.60 -11.62 1.72
CA GLY A 77 7.49 -10.86 2.60
C GLY A 77 8.36 -9.84 1.88
N LYS A 78 8.50 -9.97 0.56
CA LYS A 78 9.35 -9.11 -0.28
C LYS A 78 8.52 -8.11 -1.07
N PHE A 79 7.41 -8.55 -1.65
CA PHE A 79 6.51 -7.73 -2.45
C PHE A 79 5.27 -7.29 -1.66
N PRO A 80 4.62 -6.16 -2.03
CA PRO A 80 3.29 -5.86 -1.50
C PRO A 80 2.25 -6.89 -1.99
N ILE A 81 1.03 -6.78 -1.47
CA ILE A 81 -0.06 -7.70 -1.78
C ILE A 81 -0.49 -7.56 -3.26
N ASP A 82 -0.38 -6.36 -3.81
CA ASP A 82 -0.81 -5.94 -5.15
C ASP A 82 0.40 -5.66 -6.07
N ILE A 83 0.79 -6.67 -6.85
CA ILE A 83 1.94 -6.58 -7.76
C ILE A 83 1.57 -6.33 -9.23
N GLY A 84 0.28 -6.14 -9.53
CA GLY A 84 -0.21 -6.02 -10.91
C GLY A 84 -0.54 -7.38 -11.55
N ALA A 85 -0.78 -8.41 -10.74
CA ALA A 85 -1.08 -9.77 -11.20
C ALA A 85 -2.56 -10.09 -10.95
N ASP A 86 -3.38 -10.06 -12.00
CA ASP A 86 -4.82 -10.33 -11.91
C ASP A 86 -5.10 -11.84 -11.81
N PHE A 87 -5.21 -12.35 -10.58
CA PHE A 87 -5.51 -13.76 -10.33
C PHE A 87 -7.00 -14.05 -10.51
N THR A 88 -7.35 -14.80 -11.53
CA THR A 88 -8.73 -15.24 -11.79
C THR A 88 -8.98 -16.65 -11.30
N TRP A 89 -9.97 -16.82 -10.42
CA TRP A 89 -10.40 -18.10 -9.87
C TRP A 89 -11.90 -18.31 -10.02
N TYR A 90 -12.30 -19.54 -10.29
CA TYR A 90 -13.69 -19.98 -10.33
C TYR A 90 -14.07 -20.64 -9.02
N MET A 91 -15.26 -20.31 -8.54
CA MET A 91 -15.84 -20.90 -7.33
C MET A 91 -15.94 -22.42 -7.45
N ALA A 92 -15.63 -23.12 -6.35
CA ALA A 92 -15.73 -24.58 -6.29
C ALA A 92 -17.09 -25.05 -5.76
N LEU A 93 -17.76 -24.22 -4.95
CA LEU A 93 -19.04 -24.52 -4.31
C LEU A 93 -20.13 -23.56 -4.77
N GLY A 94 -21.39 -23.94 -4.54
CA GLY A 94 -22.56 -23.13 -4.82
C GLY A 94 -23.16 -23.33 -6.22
N TYR A 95 -24.13 -22.50 -6.55
CA TYR A 95 -24.86 -22.56 -7.82
C TYR A 95 -24.12 -21.81 -8.96
N ASN A 96 -23.10 -21.02 -8.61
CA ASN A 96 -22.39 -20.11 -9.51
C ASN A 96 -20.95 -20.59 -9.83
N THR A 97 -20.71 -21.89 -10.02
CA THR A 97 -19.37 -22.47 -10.28
C THR A 97 -18.73 -22.04 -11.61
N GLN A 98 -19.47 -21.33 -12.47
CA GLN A 98 -18.96 -20.72 -13.70
C GLN A 98 -18.61 -19.24 -13.54
N ARG A 99 -18.96 -18.63 -12.40
CA ARG A 99 -18.61 -17.24 -12.10
C ARG A 99 -17.16 -17.18 -11.66
N SER A 100 -16.37 -16.35 -12.36
CA SER A 100 -15.00 -16.06 -11.99
C SER A 100 -14.92 -14.84 -11.08
N VAL A 101 -13.96 -14.87 -10.15
CA VAL A 101 -13.54 -13.73 -9.33
C VAL A 101 -12.08 -13.45 -9.67
N THR A 102 -11.79 -12.20 -10.04
CA THR A 102 -10.44 -11.74 -10.35
C THR A 102 -10.01 -10.73 -9.30
N GLN A 103 -8.84 -10.93 -8.70
CA GLN A 103 -8.24 -9.96 -7.78
C GLN A 103 -6.74 -9.83 -8.01
N ASN A 104 -6.24 -8.59 -8.07
CA ASN A 104 -4.81 -8.29 -8.01
C ASN A 104 -4.30 -8.38 -6.57
N ASN A 105 -4.18 -9.61 -6.06
CA ASN A 105 -3.89 -9.85 -4.66
C ASN A 105 -3.17 -11.21 -4.44
N LEU A 106 -1.93 -11.17 -3.95
CA LEU A 106 -1.15 -12.37 -3.64
C LEU A 106 -1.74 -13.20 -2.50
N GLN A 107 -2.38 -12.56 -1.51
CA GLN A 107 -3.10 -13.26 -0.44
C GLN A 107 -4.30 -14.03 -1.02
N PHE A 108 -4.98 -13.46 -2.01
CA PHE A 108 -6.07 -14.12 -2.71
C PHE A 108 -5.58 -15.39 -3.43
N GLU A 109 -4.49 -15.30 -4.19
CA GLU A 109 -3.87 -16.47 -4.82
C GLU A 109 -3.51 -17.53 -3.77
N TRP A 110 -2.85 -17.14 -2.69
CA TRP A 110 -2.45 -18.05 -1.62
C TRP A 110 -3.64 -18.76 -0.96
N ALA A 111 -4.71 -18.02 -0.67
CA ALA A 111 -5.96 -18.56 -0.12
C ALA A 111 -6.59 -19.64 -1.03
N ASN A 112 -6.61 -19.41 -2.34
CA ASN A 112 -7.15 -20.38 -3.30
C ASN A 112 -6.29 -21.66 -3.40
N ILE A 113 -4.96 -21.53 -3.32
CA ILE A 113 -4.05 -22.68 -3.31
C ILE A 113 -4.22 -23.50 -2.03
N LEU A 114 -4.37 -22.85 -0.87
CA LEU A 114 -4.64 -23.53 0.40
C LEU A 114 -6.01 -24.24 0.39
N TYR A 115 -7.03 -23.61 -0.20
CA TYR A 115 -8.32 -24.27 -0.43
C TYR A 115 -8.17 -25.55 -1.27
N ASN A 116 -7.41 -25.48 -2.37
CA ASN A 116 -7.13 -26.66 -3.20
C ASN A 116 -6.30 -27.72 -2.47
N LEU A 117 -5.42 -27.33 -1.55
CA LEU A 117 -4.71 -28.26 -0.69
C LEU A 117 -5.66 -29.00 0.27
N ALA A 118 -6.62 -28.30 0.88
CA ALA A 118 -7.67 -28.92 1.68
C ALA A 118 -8.57 -29.86 0.83
N SER A 119 -8.89 -29.45 -0.39
CA SER A 119 -9.62 -30.26 -1.37
C SER A 119 -8.87 -31.55 -1.68
N LEU A 120 -7.57 -31.48 -1.98
CA LEU A 120 -6.75 -32.66 -2.24
C LEU A 120 -6.72 -33.62 -1.05
N TYR A 121 -6.54 -33.11 0.18
CA TYR A 121 -6.61 -33.94 1.39
C TYR A 121 -7.97 -34.64 1.53
N SER A 122 -9.08 -33.93 1.32
CA SER A 122 -10.42 -34.54 1.40
C SER A 122 -10.60 -35.67 0.37
N LYS A 123 -10.15 -35.47 -0.88
CA LYS A 123 -10.25 -36.47 -1.95
C LYS A 123 -9.32 -37.67 -1.72
N LEU A 124 -8.11 -37.45 -1.22
CA LEU A 124 -7.19 -38.52 -0.81
C LEU A 124 -7.80 -39.36 0.32
N ALA A 125 -8.45 -38.72 1.30
CA ALA A 125 -9.17 -39.42 2.35
C ALA A 125 -10.33 -40.28 1.81
N CYS A 126 -11.06 -39.79 0.80
CA CYS A 126 -12.10 -40.55 0.11
C CYS A 126 -11.56 -41.76 -0.68
N SER A 127 -10.35 -41.66 -1.23
CA SER A 127 -9.71 -42.75 -1.99
C SER A 127 -9.17 -43.88 -1.11
N CYS A 128 -9.05 -43.67 0.21
CA CYS A 128 -8.53 -44.66 1.14
C CYS A 128 -9.49 -45.84 1.36
N THR A 129 -8.94 -47.04 1.50
CA THR A 129 -9.72 -48.25 1.81
C THR A 129 -10.27 -48.20 3.24
N ARG A 130 -11.59 -48.42 3.40
CA ARG A 130 -12.28 -48.37 4.71
C ARG A 130 -12.51 -49.75 5.35
N ILE A 131 -11.98 -50.80 4.72
CA ILE A 131 -12.11 -52.19 5.18
C ILE A 131 -11.02 -52.52 6.20
N THR A 132 -9.84 -51.91 6.06
CA THR A 132 -8.67 -52.14 6.90
C THR A 132 -8.52 -51.02 7.95
N THR A 133 -8.02 -51.36 9.14
CA THR A 133 -7.73 -50.39 10.20
C THR A 133 -6.67 -49.37 9.80
N GLU A 134 -5.68 -49.76 8.99
CA GLU A 134 -4.64 -48.88 8.45
C GLU A 134 -5.22 -47.83 7.49
N GLY A 135 -6.02 -48.26 6.51
CA GLY A 135 -6.69 -47.33 5.60
C GLY A 135 -7.60 -46.33 6.31
N LEU A 136 -8.26 -46.72 7.41
CA LEU A 136 -9.04 -45.79 8.25
C LEU A 136 -8.18 -44.80 9.02
N LYS A 137 -6.99 -45.19 9.50
CA LYS A 137 -6.03 -44.27 10.12
C LYS A 137 -5.52 -43.23 9.11
N THR A 138 -5.18 -43.68 7.90
CA THR A 138 -4.74 -42.79 6.83
C THR A 138 -5.84 -41.82 6.41
N ALA A 139 -7.08 -42.31 6.24
CA ALA A 139 -8.24 -41.46 5.94
C ALA A 139 -8.50 -40.43 7.05
N TYR A 140 -8.42 -40.84 8.32
CA TYR A 140 -8.51 -39.92 9.47
C TYR A 140 -7.47 -38.81 9.39
N ASN A 141 -6.21 -39.15 9.15
CA ASN A 141 -5.12 -38.17 9.09
C ASN A 141 -5.36 -37.14 7.98
N TYR A 142 -5.80 -37.58 6.79
CA TYR A 142 -6.11 -36.68 5.69
C TYR A 142 -7.33 -35.79 5.97
N PHE A 143 -8.42 -36.31 6.55
CA PHE A 143 -9.54 -35.46 6.96
C PHE A 143 -9.17 -34.46 8.06
N ALA A 144 -8.36 -34.87 9.03
CA ALA A 144 -7.85 -34.00 10.09
C ALA A 144 -6.95 -32.89 9.54
N CYS A 145 -6.12 -33.20 8.53
CA CYS A 145 -5.32 -32.22 7.79
C CYS A 145 -6.22 -31.26 7.01
N ALA A 146 -7.20 -31.76 6.25
CA ALA A 146 -8.14 -30.91 5.51
C ALA A 146 -8.87 -29.91 6.43
N ALA A 147 -9.39 -30.37 7.56
CA ALA A 147 -9.99 -29.52 8.59
C ALA A 147 -9.01 -28.47 9.12
N GLY A 148 -7.76 -28.86 9.38
CA GLY A 148 -6.70 -27.96 9.84
C GLY A 148 -6.35 -26.87 8.82
N VAL A 149 -6.24 -27.21 7.54
CA VAL A 149 -5.97 -26.23 6.47
C VAL A 149 -7.12 -25.22 6.36
N ILE A 150 -8.37 -25.68 6.43
CA ILE A 150 -9.56 -24.81 6.36
C ILE A 150 -9.62 -23.89 7.59
N LYS A 151 -9.32 -24.42 8.77
CA LYS A 151 -9.22 -23.63 9.99
C LYS A 151 -8.18 -22.50 9.86
N TYR A 152 -6.99 -22.85 9.38
CA TYR A 152 -5.91 -21.89 9.14
C TYR A 152 -6.31 -20.83 8.11
N LEU A 153 -6.95 -21.24 7.02
CA LEU A 153 -7.51 -20.34 6.00
C LEU A 153 -8.47 -19.32 6.63
N LYS A 154 -9.38 -19.78 7.48
CA LYS A 154 -10.40 -18.96 8.16
C LYS A 154 -9.80 -17.97 9.18
N GLU A 155 -8.89 -18.44 10.02
CA GLU A 155 -8.39 -17.66 11.17
C GLU A 155 -7.24 -16.71 10.81
N GLU A 156 -6.35 -17.10 9.89
CA GLU A 156 -5.10 -16.36 9.62
C GLU A 156 -5.08 -15.75 8.22
N VAL A 157 -5.61 -16.44 7.21
CA VAL A 157 -5.40 -16.06 5.80
C VAL A 157 -6.45 -15.06 5.31
N ILE A 158 -7.74 -15.36 5.51
CA ILE A 158 -8.86 -14.53 5.03
C ILE A 158 -8.88 -13.14 5.69
N PRO A 159 -8.60 -12.97 7.01
CA PRO A 159 -8.53 -11.64 7.61
C PRO A 159 -7.47 -10.71 6.99
N GLU A 160 -6.36 -11.28 6.51
CA GLU A 160 -5.28 -10.52 5.85
C GLU A 160 -5.60 -10.14 4.39
N LEU A 161 -6.71 -10.60 3.81
CA LEU A 161 -7.06 -10.41 2.40
C LEU A 161 -7.27 -8.93 2.02
N ARG A 162 -7.68 -8.08 2.97
CA ARG A 162 -8.02 -6.65 2.77
C ARG A 162 -9.03 -6.38 1.64
N SER A 163 -9.78 -7.41 1.22
CA SER A 163 -10.88 -7.36 0.26
C SER A 163 -12.02 -8.26 0.74
N SER A 164 -13.21 -8.13 0.14
CA SER A 164 -14.32 -9.03 0.44
C SER A 164 -14.01 -10.44 -0.08
N PRO A 165 -14.05 -11.48 0.77
CA PRO A 165 -13.81 -12.84 0.32
C PRO A 165 -14.93 -13.30 -0.63
N PRO A 166 -14.63 -14.17 -1.61
CA PRO A 166 -15.65 -14.84 -2.40
C PRO A 166 -16.67 -15.58 -1.53
N GLU A 167 -17.86 -15.78 -2.06
CA GLU A 167 -18.99 -16.43 -1.38
C GLU A 167 -18.65 -17.81 -0.82
N ASP A 168 -17.78 -18.57 -1.49
CA ASP A 168 -17.34 -19.91 -1.11
C ASP A 168 -16.03 -19.93 -0.27
N LEU A 169 -15.52 -18.75 0.12
CA LEU A 169 -14.48 -18.54 1.17
C LEU A 169 -15.01 -17.73 2.36
N ASP A 170 -16.32 -17.51 2.46
CA ASP A 170 -16.88 -16.78 3.60
C ASP A 170 -16.78 -17.60 4.90
N ALA A 171 -16.88 -16.92 6.04
CA ALA A 171 -16.69 -17.54 7.34
C ALA A 171 -17.67 -18.70 7.61
N MET A 172 -18.94 -18.59 7.16
CA MET A 172 -19.93 -19.64 7.40
C MET A 172 -19.66 -20.87 6.54
N THR A 173 -19.26 -20.69 5.27
CA THR A 173 -18.87 -21.82 4.41
C THR A 173 -17.63 -22.53 4.94
N LEU A 174 -16.58 -21.79 5.31
CA LEU A 174 -15.35 -22.39 5.83
C LEU A 174 -15.59 -23.14 7.14
N GLU A 175 -16.40 -22.59 8.06
CA GLU A 175 -16.78 -23.28 9.29
C GLU A 175 -17.55 -24.58 9.00
N ALA A 176 -18.53 -24.53 8.09
CA ALA A 176 -19.29 -25.72 7.71
C ALA A 176 -18.40 -26.81 7.09
N LEU A 177 -17.43 -26.44 6.24
CA LEU A 177 -16.48 -27.39 5.65
C LEU A 177 -15.50 -27.95 6.70
N GLU A 178 -15.03 -27.12 7.64
CA GLU A 178 -14.18 -27.57 8.76
C GLU A 178 -14.91 -28.64 9.60
N GLN A 179 -16.13 -28.34 10.04
CA GLN A 179 -16.95 -29.26 10.83
C GLN A 179 -17.29 -30.54 10.05
N LEU A 180 -17.53 -30.43 8.73
CA LEU A 180 -17.78 -31.58 7.87
C LEU A 180 -16.57 -32.52 7.80
N MET A 181 -15.37 -31.98 7.57
CA MET A 181 -14.13 -32.76 7.54
C MET A 181 -13.84 -33.39 8.91
N LEU A 182 -14.08 -32.68 10.01
CA LEU A 182 -13.96 -33.23 11.38
C LEU A 182 -14.95 -34.36 11.64
N ALA A 183 -16.20 -34.22 11.19
CA ALA A 183 -17.21 -35.28 11.29
C ALA A 183 -16.74 -36.55 10.58
N GLN A 184 -16.20 -36.42 9.37
CA GLN A 184 -15.69 -37.54 8.57
C GLN A 184 -14.41 -38.15 9.17
N ALA A 185 -13.54 -37.36 9.79
CA ALA A 185 -12.41 -37.87 10.56
C ALA A 185 -12.89 -38.69 11.76
N GLN A 186 -13.80 -38.15 12.57
CA GLN A 186 -14.38 -38.87 13.71
C GLN A 186 -15.13 -40.14 13.24
N GLU A 187 -15.80 -40.11 12.10
CA GLU A 187 -16.48 -41.27 11.50
C GLU A 187 -15.47 -42.38 11.13
N CYS A 188 -14.26 -42.04 10.66
CA CYS A 188 -13.18 -43.02 10.43
C CYS A 188 -12.76 -43.68 11.75
N PHE A 189 -12.64 -42.91 12.83
CA PHE A 189 -12.28 -43.43 14.14
C PHE A 189 -13.38 -44.32 14.74
N TRP A 190 -14.65 -43.94 14.57
CA TRP A 190 -15.80 -44.75 14.96
C TRP A 190 -15.84 -46.08 14.18
N GLN A 191 -15.66 -46.06 12.86
CA GLN A 191 -15.59 -47.27 12.04
C GLN A 191 -14.45 -48.19 12.48
N LYS A 192 -13.28 -47.62 12.80
CA LYS A 192 -12.15 -48.38 13.33
C LYS A 192 -12.52 -49.05 14.66
N ALA A 193 -13.16 -48.33 15.58
CA ALA A 193 -13.59 -48.89 16.87
C ALA A 193 -14.60 -50.04 16.70
N VAL A 194 -15.48 -49.97 15.70
CA VAL A 194 -16.40 -51.06 15.35
C VAL A 194 -15.64 -52.28 14.80
N LEU A 195 -14.66 -52.06 13.91
CA LEU A 195 -13.83 -53.16 13.35
C LEU A 195 -12.95 -53.83 14.40
N ASP A 196 -12.41 -53.06 15.35
CA ASP A 196 -11.58 -53.57 16.44
C ASP A 196 -12.39 -54.34 17.49
N GLY A 197 -13.73 -54.37 17.40
CA GLY A 197 -14.58 -55.03 18.37
C GLY A 197 -14.60 -54.36 19.75
N ASN A 198 -14.45 -53.03 19.80
CA ASN A 198 -14.53 -52.29 21.05
C ASN A 198 -15.92 -52.42 21.70
N ARG A 199 -15.99 -52.19 23.01
CA ARG A 199 -17.26 -52.25 23.76
C ARG A 199 -18.29 -51.28 23.17
N ASP A 200 -19.55 -51.72 23.12
CA ASP A 200 -20.65 -50.95 22.54
C ASP A 200 -20.84 -49.57 23.19
N ALA A 201 -20.60 -49.46 24.50
CA ALA A 201 -20.61 -48.17 25.20
C ALA A 201 -19.63 -47.15 24.58
N ILE A 202 -18.42 -47.58 24.22
CA ILE A 202 -17.41 -46.68 23.61
C ILE A 202 -17.84 -46.31 22.20
N ILE A 203 -18.30 -47.29 21.43
CA ILE A 203 -18.78 -47.09 20.05
C ILE A 203 -19.96 -46.10 20.03
N ALA A 204 -20.88 -46.20 20.99
CA ALA A 204 -22.00 -45.27 21.14
C ALA A 204 -21.54 -43.84 21.39
N ARG A 205 -20.58 -43.64 22.31
CA ARG A 205 -20.02 -42.32 22.64
C ARG A 205 -19.30 -41.67 21.44
N LEU A 206 -18.60 -42.49 20.65
CA LEU A 206 -17.92 -42.04 19.44
C LEU A 206 -18.94 -41.64 18.35
N ALA A 207 -19.99 -42.46 18.14
CA ALA A 207 -21.05 -42.17 17.16
C ALA A 207 -21.83 -40.89 17.50
N GLU A 208 -22.11 -40.66 18.79
CA GLU A 208 -22.79 -39.44 19.25
C GLU A 208 -21.97 -38.19 18.91
N GLN A 209 -20.65 -38.25 19.10
CA GLN A 209 -19.77 -37.13 18.71
C GLN A 209 -19.69 -36.93 17.19
N VAL A 210 -19.76 -37.99 16.38
CA VAL A 210 -19.86 -37.86 14.91
C VAL A 210 -21.15 -37.12 14.53
N GLY A 211 -22.28 -37.49 15.14
CA GLY A 211 -23.57 -36.84 14.94
C GLY A 211 -23.53 -35.35 15.28
N GLU A 212 -22.86 -34.98 16.38
CA GLU A 212 -22.69 -33.58 16.78
C GLU A 212 -21.91 -32.76 15.74
N TYR A 213 -20.81 -33.30 15.21
CA TYR A 213 -20.04 -32.59 14.18
C TYR A 213 -20.85 -32.43 12.87
N TYR A 214 -21.61 -33.44 12.45
CA TYR A 214 -22.52 -33.29 11.30
C TYR A 214 -23.65 -32.30 11.58
N LYS A 215 -24.13 -32.20 12.82
CA LYS A 215 -25.10 -31.18 13.24
C LYS A 215 -24.53 -29.78 13.12
N ALA A 216 -23.33 -29.55 13.62
CA ALA A 216 -22.64 -28.26 13.48
C ALA A 216 -22.44 -27.92 11.99
N ALA A 217 -21.99 -28.87 11.17
CA ALA A 217 -21.82 -28.67 9.73
C ALA A 217 -23.14 -28.32 9.02
N GLU A 218 -24.26 -28.94 9.41
CA GLU A 218 -25.61 -28.60 8.92
C GLU A 218 -26.03 -27.19 9.32
N GLU A 219 -25.86 -26.82 10.59
CA GLU A 219 -26.24 -25.50 11.14
C GLU A 219 -25.48 -24.34 10.46
N PHE A 220 -24.17 -24.52 10.21
CA PHE A 220 -23.38 -23.54 9.45
C PHE A 220 -23.66 -23.61 7.95
N GLY A 221 -23.92 -24.81 7.41
CA GLY A 221 -24.26 -25.01 6.01
C GLY A 221 -25.54 -24.29 5.59
N VAL A 222 -26.57 -24.27 6.44
CA VAL A 222 -27.82 -23.53 6.21
C VAL A 222 -27.62 -22.01 6.20
N LYS A 223 -26.61 -21.51 6.93
CA LYS A 223 -26.26 -20.07 6.96
C LYS A 223 -25.33 -19.65 5.83
N SER A 224 -24.73 -20.61 5.13
CA SER A 224 -23.85 -20.37 3.99
C SER A 224 -24.67 -20.22 2.70
N ASN A 225 -24.27 -19.28 1.85
CA ASN A 225 -24.87 -19.13 0.52
C ASN A 225 -24.23 -20.07 -0.53
N ALA A 226 -23.02 -20.58 -0.25
CA ALA A 226 -22.27 -21.45 -1.15
C ALA A 226 -22.56 -22.96 -0.96
N ILE A 227 -23.03 -23.40 0.21
CA ILE A 227 -23.36 -24.83 0.41
C ILE A 227 -24.73 -25.12 -0.18
N SER A 228 -24.79 -26.09 -1.11
CA SER A 228 -26.03 -26.43 -1.80
C SER A 228 -27.01 -27.15 -0.87
N GLY A 229 -28.31 -27.02 -1.16
CA GLY A 229 -29.35 -27.73 -0.42
C GLY A 229 -29.15 -29.26 -0.44
N GLU A 230 -28.67 -29.80 -1.55
CA GLU A 230 -28.34 -31.23 -1.66
C GLU A 230 -27.28 -31.66 -0.62
N TRP A 231 -26.23 -30.85 -0.44
CA TRP A 231 -25.21 -31.12 0.58
C TRP A 231 -25.81 -31.09 1.98
N ILE A 232 -26.63 -30.09 2.29
CA ILE A 232 -27.30 -29.95 3.59
C ILE A 232 -28.16 -31.18 3.89
N HIS A 233 -29.01 -31.61 2.95
CA HIS A 233 -29.85 -32.80 3.12
C HIS A 233 -29.03 -34.09 3.30
N ARG A 234 -27.94 -34.25 2.53
CA ARG A 234 -27.02 -35.38 2.68
C ARG A 234 -26.28 -35.37 4.03
N ILE A 235 -25.88 -34.21 4.53
CA ILE A 235 -25.28 -34.03 5.86
C ILE A 235 -26.31 -34.40 6.94
N SER A 236 -27.55 -33.93 6.80
CA SER A 236 -28.66 -34.22 7.72
C SER A 236 -28.93 -35.74 7.80
N ALA A 237 -28.97 -36.42 6.65
CA ALA A 237 -29.10 -37.89 6.61
C ALA A 237 -27.97 -38.61 7.36
N LYS A 238 -26.73 -38.13 7.24
CA LYS A 238 -25.59 -38.67 8.00
C LYS A 238 -25.67 -38.37 9.50
N ARG A 239 -26.10 -37.17 9.89
CA ARG A 239 -26.38 -36.84 11.30
C ARG A 239 -27.39 -37.81 11.90
N TYR A 240 -28.53 -38.00 11.24
CA TYR A 240 -29.57 -38.92 11.70
C TYR A 240 -29.11 -40.37 11.73
N HIS A 241 -28.34 -40.81 10.74
CA HIS A 241 -27.74 -42.14 10.74
C HIS A 241 -26.80 -42.35 11.93
N MET A 242 -25.91 -41.40 12.22
CA MET A 242 -24.95 -41.52 13.33
C MET A 242 -25.65 -41.43 14.69
N ALA A 243 -26.67 -40.59 14.83
CA ALA A 243 -27.52 -40.54 16.04
C ALA A 243 -28.25 -41.88 16.26
N ALA A 244 -28.78 -42.49 15.20
CA ALA A 244 -29.37 -43.82 15.28
C ALA A 244 -28.35 -44.91 15.64
N ALA A 245 -27.15 -44.85 15.06
CA ALA A 245 -26.07 -45.79 15.37
C ALA A 245 -25.62 -45.66 16.84
N ALA A 246 -25.58 -44.43 17.39
CA ALA A 246 -25.27 -44.18 18.80
C ALA A 246 -26.31 -44.82 19.72
N GLN A 247 -27.60 -44.58 19.47
CA GLN A 247 -28.70 -45.15 20.27
C GLN A 247 -28.77 -46.67 20.15
N TYR A 248 -28.53 -47.22 18.95
CA TYR A 248 -28.47 -48.67 18.74
C TYR A 248 -27.37 -49.33 19.57
N ARG A 249 -26.15 -48.77 19.54
CA ARG A 249 -25.02 -49.30 20.31
C ARG A 249 -25.23 -49.12 21.81
N ALA A 250 -25.83 -48.01 22.24
CA ALA A 250 -26.23 -47.84 23.63
C ALA A 250 -27.29 -48.86 24.07
N ALA A 251 -28.22 -49.24 23.19
CA ALA A 251 -29.18 -50.32 23.47
C ALA A 251 -28.48 -51.68 23.63
N CYS A 252 -27.46 -51.98 22.82
CA CYS A 252 -26.64 -53.18 23.00
C CYS A 252 -25.91 -53.20 24.36
N ASP A 253 -25.33 -52.09 24.81
CA ASP A 253 -24.74 -51.98 26.17
C ASP A 253 -25.79 -52.14 27.28
N CYS A 254 -27.01 -51.63 27.09
CA CYS A 254 -28.13 -51.85 28.01
C CYS A 254 -28.52 -53.34 28.10
N LEU A 255 -28.57 -54.03 26.95
CA LEU A 255 -28.84 -55.48 26.88
C LEU A 255 -27.77 -56.28 27.64
N GLU A 256 -26.48 -55.99 27.42
CA GLU A 256 -25.37 -56.63 28.13
C GLU A 256 -25.46 -56.42 29.66
N ARG A 257 -25.99 -55.28 30.09
CA ARG A 257 -26.19 -54.93 31.51
C ARG A 257 -27.56 -55.33 32.07
N SER A 258 -28.35 -56.11 31.32
CA SER A 258 -29.69 -56.56 31.72
C SER A 258 -30.69 -55.42 32.02
N LYS A 259 -30.55 -54.28 31.35
CA LYS A 259 -31.44 -53.12 31.45
C LYS A 259 -32.47 -53.13 30.30
N TYR A 260 -33.36 -54.11 30.32
CA TYR A 260 -34.27 -54.41 29.19
C TYR A 260 -35.28 -53.28 28.87
N GLY A 261 -35.78 -52.58 29.89
CA GLY A 261 -36.65 -51.41 29.68
C GLY A 261 -35.93 -50.26 28.96
N GLU A 262 -34.70 -49.94 29.38
CA GLU A 262 -33.86 -48.91 28.73
C GLU A 262 -33.44 -49.33 27.31
N GLU A 263 -33.19 -50.62 27.07
CA GLU A 263 -32.89 -51.15 25.72
C GLU A 263 -34.03 -50.84 24.75
N ILE A 264 -35.28 -51.15 25.12
CA ILE A 264 -36.47 -50.90 24.27
C ILE A 264 -36.59 -49.41 23.94
N ALA A 265 -36.52 -48.54 24.96
CA ALA A 265 -36.64 -47.10 24.77
C ALA A 265 -35.53 -46.53 23.84
N ARG A 266 -34.30 -47.05 23.94
CA ARG A 266 -33.19 -46.66 23.06
C ARG A 266 -33.36 -47.20 21.63
N LEU A 267 -33.88 -48.41 21.45
CA LEU A 267 -34.19 -48.97 20.13
C LEU A 267 -35.32 -48.19 19.44
N GLU A 268 -36.34 -47.75 20.17
CA GLU A 268 -37.39 -46.87 19.65
C GLU A 268 -36.82 -45.51 19.20
N ALA A 269 -35.96 -44.90 20.01
CA ALA A 269 -35.26 -43.67 19.66
C ALA A 269 -34.38 -43.84 18.41
N ALA A 270 -33.60 -44.94 18.33
CA ALA A 270 -32.79 -45.26 17.15
C ALA A 270 -33.66 -45.38 15.89
N LEU A 271 -34.80 -46.07 15.98
CA LEU A 271 -35.72 -46.27 14.87
C LEU A 271 -36.38 -44.96 14.40
N ALA A 272 -36.69 -44.03 15.32
CA ALA A 272 -37.16 -42.70 14.98
C ALA A 272 -36.11 -41.91 14.18
N HIS A 273 -34.84 -41.93 14.61
CA HIS A 273 -33.75 -41.28 13.90
C HIS A 273 -33.50 -41.88 12.51
N VAL A 274 -33.51 -43.22 12.36
CA VAL A 274 -33.35 -43.85 11.03
C VAL A 274 -34.51 -43.50 10.10
N LYS A 275 -35.75 -43.45 10.59
CA LYS A 275 -36.90 -43.02 9.78
C LYS A 275 -36.67 -41.63 9.20
N ASN A 276 -36.18 -40.69 10.00
CA ASN A 276 -35.84 -39.34 9.53
C ASN A 276 -34.70 -39.38 8.49
N ALA A 277 -33.68 -40.21 8.68
CA ALA A 277 -32.60 -40.38 7.68
C ALA A 277 -33.11 -40.94 6.34
N VAL A 278 -34.10 -41.85 6.37
CA VAL A 278 -34.68 -42.46 5.16
C VAL A 278 -35.57 -41.46 4.40
N VAL A 279 -36.23 -40.52 5.09
CA VAL A 279 -37.00 -39.44 4.45
C VAL A 279 -36.13 -38.58 3.54
N GLU A 280 -34.86 -38.34 3.92
CA GLU A 280 -33.87 -37.61 3.12
C GLU A 280 -33.34 -38.43 1.92
N GLY A 281 -33.85 -39.65 1.69
CA GLY A 281 -33.35 -40.62 0.71
C GLY A 281 -33.30 -40.13 -0.73
N LYS A 282 -34.08 -39.10 -1.10
CA LYS A 282 -34.06 -38.49 -2.43
C LYS A 282 -32.69 -37.91 -2.82
N TYR A 283 -31.92 -37.45 -1.84
CA TYR A 283 -30.61 -36.82 -2.04
C TYR A 283 -29.43 -37.79 -1.83
N LEU A 284 -29.70 -39.07 -1.60
CA LEU A 284 -28.71 -40.07 -1.25
C LEU A 284 -28.40 -41.01 -2.42
N THR A 285 -27.18 -41.54 -2.46
CA THR A 285 -26.83 -42.61 -3.40
C THR A 285 -27.67 -43.86 -3.12
N LYS A 286 -28.11 -44.55 -4.17
CA LYS A 286 -28.93 -45.79 -4.06
C LYS A 286 -28.34 -46.82 -3.10
N ALA A 287 -27.01 -46.99 -3.13
CA ALA A 287 -26.30 -47.89 -2.23
C ALA A 287 -26.43 -47.49 -0.75
N TYR A 288 -26.40 -46.19 -0.44
CA TYR A 288 -26.59 -45.72 0.93
C TYR A 288 -28.01 -45.91 1.43
N LEU A 289 -28.98 -45.65 0.56
CA LEU A 289 -30.38 -45.83 0.89
C LEU A 289 -30.67 -47.31 1.18
N ALA A 290 -30.07 -48.22 0.40
CA ALA A 290 -30.12 -49.66 0.67
C ALA A 290 -29.48 -50.01 2.04
N ASP A 291 -28.31 -49.43 2.36
CA ASP A 291 -27.66 -49.62 3.67
C ASP A 291 -28.54 -49.11 4.83
N LEU A 292 -29.16 -47.93 4.69
CA LEU A 292 -30.04 -47.32 5.71
C LEU A 292 -31.33 -48.11 5.91
N THR A 293 -31.97 -48.56 4.82
CA THR A 293 -33.20 -49.39 4.88
C THR A 293 -32.90 -50.79 5.43
N GLY A 294 -31.72 -51.34 5.13
CA GLY A 294 -31.22 -52.55 5.76
C GLY A 294 -30.99 -52.37 7.27
N PHE A 295 -30.40 -51.26 7.68
CA PHE A 295 -30.23 -50.93 9.10
C PHE A 295 -31.57 -50.71 9.81
N GLN A 296 -32.52 -50.02 9.18
CA GLN A 296 -33.89 -49.86 9.68
C GLN A 296 -34.57 -51.22 9.93
N SER A 297 -34.45 -52.15 8.97
CA SER A 297 -35.03 -53.49 9.08
C SER A 297 -34.43 -54.27 10.26
N LYS A 298 -33.12 -54.14 10.49
CA LYS A 298 -32.44 -54.72 11.66
C LYS A 298 -32.96 -54.13 12.97
N LEU A 299 -33.14 -52.82 13.07
CA LEU A 299 -33.69 -52.17 14.26
C LEU A 299 -35.12 -52.63 14.56
N VAL A 300 -35.97 -52.74 13.53
CA VAL A 300 -37.33 -53.26 13.68
C VAL A 300 -37.32 -54.70 14.19
N GLY A 301 -36.42 -55.55 13.68
CA GLY A 301 -36.26 -56.93 14.15
C GLY A 301 -35.83 -57.00 15.62
N ASN A 302 -34.81 -56.22 16.00
CA ASN A 302 -34.29 -56.20 17.37
C ASN A 302 -35.30 -55.62 18.37
N LEU A 303 -36.07 -54.59 17.97
CA LEU A 303 -37.13 -54.04 18.80
C LEU A 303 -38.26 -55.05 19.04
N LYS A 304 -38.68 -55.78 17.99
CA LYS A 304 -39.68 -56.86 18.14
C LYS A 304 -39.20 -57.96 19.08
N ARG A 305 -37.92 -58.35 18.99
CA ARG A 305 -37.29 -59.31 19.90
C ARG A 305 -37.30 -58.78 21.35
N ALA A 306 -36.78 -57.58 21.56
CA ALA A 306 -36.68 -56.98 22.90
C ALA A 306 -38.05 -56.80 23.56
N ASN A 307 -39.06 -56.34 22.81
CA ASN A 307 -40.44 -56.24 23.31
C ASN A 307 -41.01 -57.61 23.69
N LYS A 308 -40.85 -58.61 22.81
CA LYS A 308 -41.34 -59.97 23.11
C LYS A 308 -40.68 -60.56 24.37
N ASP A 309 -39.36 -60.43 24.49
CA ASP A 309 -38.62 -60.94 25.64
C ASP A 309 -39.00 -60.18 26.93
N ASN A 310 -39.19 -58.86 26.85
CA ASN A 310 -39.60 -58.06 28.00
C ASN A 310 -41.05 -58.35 28.43
N ASP A 311 -41.97 -58.51 27.49
CA ASP A 311 -43.38 -58.81 27.77
C ASP A 311 -43.59 -60.22 28.32
N MET A 312 -42.74 -61.19 27.92
CA MET A 312 -42.87 -62.60 28.32
C MET A 312 -41.98 -63.01 29.49
N ILE A 313 -40.82 -62.37 29.69
CA ILE A 313 -39.78 -62.84 30.62
C ILE A 313 -39.44 -61.78 31.67
N TYR A 314 -39.06 -60.57 31.25
CA TYR A 314 -38.38 -59.62 32.15
C TYR A 314 -39.30 -58.60 32.83
N LEU A 315 -40.43 -58.25 32.22
CA LEU A 315 -41.44 -57.31 32.69
C LEU A 315 -40.85 -55.99 33.23
N SER A 316 -39.76 -55.51 32.63
CA SER A 316 -39.11 -54.27 33.05
C SER A 316 -39.87 -53.06 32.53
N PRO A 317 -40.12 -52.03 33.35
CA PRO A 317 -40.82 -50.82 32.90
C PRO A 317 -39.98 -50.07 31.87
N VAL A 318 -40.61 -49.70 30.74
CA VAL A 318 -39.95 -48.92 29.68
C VAL A 318 -39.93 -47.45 30.11
N PRO A 319 -38.74 -46.84 30.30
CA PRO A 319 -38.64 -45.45 30.68
C PRO A 319 -39.07 -44.53 29.52
N PRO A 320 -39.71 -43.38 29.81
CA PRO A 320 -40.01 -42.39 28.79
C PRO A 320 -38.72 -41.76 28.24
N ALA A 321 -38.74 -41.25 27.02
CA ALA A 321 -37.56 -40.66 26.35
C ALA A 321 -36.87 -39.55 27.17
N SER A 322 -37.61 -38.81 28.01
CA SER A 322 -37.08 -37.76 28.89
C SER A 322 -36.30 -38.30 30.11
N ALA A 323 -36.53 -39.56 30.49
CA ALA A 323 -35.84 -40.21 31.59
C ALA A 323 -34.56 -40.94 31.15
N LEU A 324 -34.28 -41.01 29.85
CA LEU A 324 -33.05 -41.62 29.32
C LEU A 324 -31.84 -40.71 29.55
N LEU A 325 -30.78 -41.28 30.10
CA LEU A 325 -29.51 -40.58 30.23
C LEU A 325 -28.92 -40.28 28.84
N PRO A 326 -28.50 -39.02 28.57
CA PRO A 326 -27.80 -38.66 27.34
C PRO A 326 -26.52 -39.48 27.17
N ILE A 327 -26.23 -39.87 25.94
CA ILE A 327 -24.99 -40.57 25.62
C ILE A 327 -23.84 -39.57 25.77
N GLN A 328 -22.82 -39.92 26.56
CA GLN A 328 -21.64 -39.07 26.70
C GLN A 328 -20.89 -38.98 25.38
N LYS A 329 -20.40 -37.80 25.02
CA LYS A 329 -19.67 -37.58 23.77
C LYS A 329 -18.18 -37.88 23.96
N ALA A 330 -17.54 -38.51 22.99
CA ALA A 330 -16.10 -38.79 23.00
C ALA A 330 -15.39 -38.23 21.77
N THR A 331 -14.63 -37.15 21.94
CA THR A 331 -13.89 -36.46 20.87
C THR A 331 -12.51 -37.07 20.65
N MET A 332 -12.28 -37.55 19.43
CA MET A 332 -10.99 -38.11 18.97
C MET A 332 -10.42 -37.35 17.77
N ALA A 333 -11.27 -36.74 16.93
CA ALA A 333 -10.86 -35.89 15.83
C ALA A 333 -10.40 -34.51 16.33
N LYS A 334 -9.31 -34.01 15.75
CA LYS A 334 -8.78 -32.66 15.99
C LYS A 334 -8.34 -32.05 14.66
N SER A 335 -8.68 -30.78 14.42
CA SER A 335 -8.17 -30.01 13.28
C SER A 335 -6.66 -29.90 13.42
N THR A 336 -5.91 -30.54 12.53
CA THR A 336 -4.45 -30.59 12.59
C THR A 336 -3.90 -29.79 11.42
N VAL A 337 -3.29 -28.64 11.70
CA VAL A 337 -2.64 -27.85 10.65
C VAL A 337 -1.35 -28.57 10.24
N PRO A 338 -1.19 -28.93 8.95
CA PRO A 338 0.04 -29.53 8.45
C PRO A 338 1.25 -28.63 8.74
N LYS A 339 2.36 -29.23 9.23
CA LYS A 339 3.60 -28.49 9.55
C LYS A 339 4.19 -27.82 8.31
N GLU A 340 3.93 -28.42 7.16
CA GLU A 340 4.22 -27.92 5.83
C GLU A 340 3.73 -26.48 5.60
N ILE A 341 2.60 -26.10 6.22
CA ILE A 341 1.98 -24.79 6.08
C ILE A 341 2.46 -23.84 7.19
N THR A 342 2.47 -24.32 8.45
CA THR A 342 2.87 -23.50 9.61
C THR A 342 4.37 -23.17 9.59
N GLU A 343 5.20 -24.12 9.17
CA GLU A 343 6.67 -24.01 9.09
C GLU A 343 7.13 -23.79 7.64
N ALA A 344 6.26 -23.25 6.77
CA ALA A 344 6.54 -23.06 5.34
C ALA A 344 7.88 -22.34 5.07
N ARG A 345 8.24 -21.35 5.90
CA ARG A 345 9.53 -20.62 5.78
C ARG A 345 10.74 -21.44 6.22
N THR A 346 10.61 -22.29 7.23
CA THR A 346 11.68 -23.18 7.71
C THR A 346 11.96 -24.31 6.72
N ASN A 347 10.92 -24.76 6.01
CA ASN A 347 11.02 -25.79 4.97
C ASN A 347 11.61 -25.29 3.64
N LEU A 348 11.79 -23.97 3.49
CA LEU A 348 12.46 -23.32 2.36
C LEU A 348 13.97 -23.20 2.64
N THR A 349 14.70 -24.27 2.40
CA THR A 349 16.17 -24.31 2.48
C THR A 349 16.73 -24.96 1.23
N GLU A 350 18.01 -24.75 0.92
CA GLU A 350 18.64 -25.33 -0.29
C GLU A 350 18.49 -26.87 -0.36
N THR A 351 18.44 -27.55 0.79
CA THR A 351 18.24 -29.00 0.92
C THR A 351 16.83 -29.39 1.40
N GLY A 352 15.91 -28.42 1.54
CA GLY A 352 14.57 -28.62 2.08
C GLY A 352 13.58 -29.21 1.07
N PRO A 353 12.43 -29.74 1.54
CA PRO A 353 11.42 -30.38 0.68
C PRO A 353 10.79 -29.40 -0.34
N TYR A 354 10.83 -28.09 -0.07
CA TYR A 354 10.29 -27.04 -0.95
C TYR A 354 11.36 -26.26 -1.72
N GLY A 355 12.62 -26.66 -1.59
CA GLY A 355 13.76 -26.05 -2.27
C GLY A 355 14.12 -24.65 -1.74
N ALA A 356 15.08 -24.03 -2.41
CA ALA A 356 15.60 -22.71 -2.03
C ALA A 356 14.52 -21.61 -2.13
N PRO A 357 14.55 -20.61 -1.22
CA PRO A 357 13.64 -19.47 -1.27
C PRO A 357 13.90 -18.61 -2.52
N LEU A 358 12.86 -18.41 -3.33
CA LEU A 358 12.96 -17.56 -4.53
C LEU A 358 13.17 -16.09 -4.16
N PHE A 359 13.86 -15.33 -4.99
CA PHE A 359 14.14 -13.90 -4.78
C PHE A 359 14.87 -13.61 -3.46
N ALA A 360 15.64 -14.56 -2.91
CA ALA A 360 16.35 -14.38 -1.64
C ALA A 360 17.23 -13.11 -1.63
N LYS A 361 17.86 -12.78 -2.76
CA LYS A 361 18.71 -11.60 -2.95
C LYS A 361 17.96 -10.27 -3.10
N LEU A 362 16.64 -10.31 -3.33
CA LEU A 362 15.82 -9.11 -3.47
C LEU A 362 15.58 -8.49 -2.08
N VAL A 363 15.91 -7.22 -1.94
CA VAL A 363 15.66 -6.45 -0.71
C VAL A 363 14.14 -6.26 -0.54
N PRO A 364 13.53 -6.43 0.64
CA PRO A 364 12.09 -6.23 0.82
C PRO A 364 11.64 -4.80 0.50
N PHE A 365 10.46 -4.62 -0.10
CA PHE A 365 9.89 -3.30 -0.42
C PHE A 365 9.80 -2.36 0.79
N ALA A 366 9.53 -2.92 1.98
CA ALA A 366 9.47 -2.16 3.23
C ALA A 366 10.78 -1.39 3.53
N VAL A 367 11.93 -1.90 3.09
CA VAL A 367 13.24 -1.24 3.24
C VAL A 367 13.35 0.00 2.36
N HIS A 368 12.84 -0.06 1.14
CA HIS A 368 12.81 1.08 0.23
C HIS A 368 11.87 2.18 0.77
N ILE A 369 10.67 1.81 1.20
CA ILE A 369 9.74 2.75 1.85
C ILE A 369 10.40 3.37 3.10
N ALA A 370 11.03 2.56 3.93
CA ALA A 370 11.73 3.01 5.13
C ALA A 370 12.85 4.02 4.80
N ALA A 371 13.64 3.76 3.75
CA ALA A 371 14.68 4.67 3.30
C ALA A 371 14.11 6.00 2.78
N SER A 372 13.00 5.97 2.04
CA SER A 372 12.31 7.19 1.58
C SER A 372 11.74 8.01 2.73
N ILE A 373 11.10 7.36 3.71
CA ILE A 373 10.58 8.03 4.92
C ILE A 373 11.71 8.68 5.71
N TYR A 374 12.85 8.00 5.83
CA TYR A 374 14.01 8.58 6.49
C TYR A 374 14.54 9.81 5.75
N ALA A 375 14.67 9.73 4.42
CA ALA A 375 15.11 10.85 3.61
C ALA A 375 14.20 12.08 3.79
N GLU A 376 12.87 11.87 3.78
CA GLU A 376 11.90 12.93 4.04
C GLU A 376 12.06 13.55 5.45
N LYS A 377 12.24 12.72 6.48
CA LYS A 377 12.46 13.19 7.86
C LYS A 377 13.76 13.96 8.00
N ARG A 378 14.84 13.46 7.40
CA ARG A 378 16.15 14.13 7.34
C ARG A 378 16.01 15.49 6.65
N ASP A 379 15.37 15.52 5.49
CA ASP A 379 15.26 16.75 4.70
C ASP A 379 14.39 17.78 5.42
N LYS A 380 13.31 17.35 6.08
CA LYS A 380 12.50 18.21 6.95
C LYS A 380 13.29 18.78 8.12
N LEU A 381 14.07 17.95 8.81
CA LEU A 381 14.94 18.37 9.91
C LEU A 381 15.99 19.39 9.44
N VAL A 382 16.67 19.07 8.34
CA VAL A 382 17.77 19.88 7.81
C VAL A 382 17.28 21.21 7.24
N GLU A 383 16.26 21.19 6.39
CA GLU A 383 15.79 22.40 5.71
C GLU A 383 15.00 23.30 6.66
N ASN A 384 14.09 22.75 7.46
CA ASN A 384 13.22 23.57 8.32
C ASN A 384 13.85 23.92 9.67
N GLU A 385 14.40 22.93 10.41
CA GLU A 385 14.86 23.18 11.79
C GLU A 385 16.30 23.70 11.88
N LEU A 386 17.14 23.41 10.89
CA LEU A 386 18.54 23.87 10.89
C LEU A 386 18.74 25.05 9.94
N ILE A 387 18.60 24.83 8.63
CA ILE A 387 18.89 25.85 7.61
C ILE A 387 17.93 27.03 7.73
N GLY A 388 16.63 26.76 7.84
CA GLY A 388 15.60 27.79 8.00
C GLY A 388 15.83 28.69 9.23
N GLU A 389 16.22 28.11 10.37
CA GLU A 389 16.54 28.86 11.59
C GLU A 389 17.81 29.71 11.45
N PHE A 390 18.87 29.19 10.81
CA PHE A 390 20.05 30.00 10.50
C PHE A 390 19.71 31.18 9.56
N GLU A 391 18.92 30.94 8.51
CA GLU A 391 18.48 32.01 7.59
C GLU A 391 17.59 33.04 8.30
N ALA A 392 16.70 32.60 9.20
CA ALA A 392 15.87 33.47 10.03
C ALA A 392 16.71 34.36 10.96
N LEU A 393 17.74 33.80 11.61
CA LEU A 393 18.69 34.58 12.41
C LEU A 393 19.41 35.64 11.56
N THR A 394 19.70 35.34 10.29
CA THR A 394 20.38 36.29 9.38
C THR A 394 19.47 37.44 9.01
N THR A 395 18.22 37.12 8.71
CA THR A 395 17.17 38.11 8.43
C THR A 395 16.98 39.04 9.62
N LYS A 396 16.84 38.47 10.83
CA LYS A 396 16.72 39.24 12.07
C LYS A 396 17.93 40.17 12.30
N LEU A 397 19.14 39.70 12.02
CA LEU A 397 20.35 40.51 12.16
C LEU A 397 20.34 41.71 11.21
N HIS A 398 19.95 41.50 9.95
CA HIS A 398 19.80 42.58 8.97
C HIS A 398 18.69 43.57 9.35
N ASP A 399 17.55 43.10 9.87
CA ASP A 399 16.47 43.97 10.34
C ASP A 399 16.94 44.89 11.47
N VAL A 400 17.75 44.36 12.40
CA VAL A 400 18.36 45.16 13.47
C VAL A 400 19.32 46.20 12.89
N LEU A 401 20.21 45.84 11.97
CA LEU A 401 21.12 46.78 11.32
C LEU A 401 20.37 47.90 10.57
N GLN A 402 19.32 47.54 9.83
CA GLN A 402 18.47 48.48 9.11
C GLN A 402 17.75 49.44 10.07
N SER A 403 17.19 48.94 11.18
CA SER A 403 16.51 49.77 12.18
C SER A 403 17.45 50.78 12.87
N LEU A 404 18.76 50.52 12.83
CA LEU A 404 19.79 51.34 13.44
C LEU A 404 20.52 52.24 12.42
N ASN A 405 20.11 52.21 11.15
CA ASN A 405 20.80 52.87 10.02
C ASN A 405 22.30 52.55 9.97
N LEU A 406 22.66 51.29 10.25
CA LEU A 406 24.04 50.83 10.19
C LEU A 406 24.20 49.91 8.97
N PRO A 407 25.36 49.95 8.30
CA PRO A 407 26.55 50.78 8.59
C PRO A 407 26.52 52.21 8.01
N GLY A 408 25.47 52.63 7.30
CA GLY A 408 25.37 53.96 6.68
C GLY A 408 25.65 55.17 7.60
N SER A 409 25.17 55.14 8.85
CA SER A 409 25.39 56.22 9.83
C SER A 409 26.84 56.34 10.31
N LEU A 410 27.59 55.24 10.37
CA LEU A 410 29.02 55.23 10.69
C LEU A 410 29.84 55.73 9.49
N GLN A 411 29.53 55.24 8.29
CA GLN A 411 30.24 55.61 7.06
C GLN A 411 30.06 57.08 6.68
N ALA A 412 28.88 57.65 6.92
CA ALA A 412 28.61 59.08 6.71
C ALA A 412 29.53 59.98 7.54
N LEU A 413 29.96 59.52 8.71
CA LEU A 413 30.84 60.25 9.62
C LEU A 413 32.33 60.07 9.29
N GLU A 414 32.76 58.82 9.04
CA GLU A 414 34.17 58.50 8.76
C GLU A 414 34.65 59.11 7.42
N LYS A 415 33.77 59.18 6.42
CA LYS A 415 34.09 59.67 5.09
C LYS A 415 33.10 60.76 4.67
N SER A 416 33.41 61.99 5.08
CA SER A 416 32.62 63.21 4.79
C SER A 416 32.73 63.69 3.34
N LEU A 417 33.78 63.27 2.60
CA LEU A 417 33.96 63.51 1.16
C LEU A 417 34.20 62.19 0.41
N GLY A 418 33.49 61.98 -0.68
CA GLY A 418 33.62 60.80 -1.56
C GLY A 418 32.93 59.53 -1.04
N LEU A 419 32.90 58.47 -1.83
CA LEU A 419 32.15 57.24 -1.52
C LEU A 419 32.87 56.29 -0.55
N PRO A 420 32.19 55.67 0.43
CA PRO A 420 32.75 54.59 1.26
C PRO A 420 33.18 53.38 0.41
N SER A 421 34.27 52.71 0.79
CA SER A 421 34.82 51.58 0.01
C SER A 421 33.87 50.37 -0.06
N GLY A 422 33.02 50.18 0.95
CA GLY A 422 31.98 49.13 0.95
C GLY A 422 30.92 49.38 -0.12
N VAL A 423 30.39 50.60 -0.19
CA VAL A 423 29.42 50.99 -1.22
C VAL A 423 30.01 50.94 -2.62
N VAL A 424 31.29 51.32 -2.78
CA VAL A 424 32.02 51.17 -4.06
C VAL A 424 32.11 49.70 -4.47
N ALA A 425 32.53 48.82 -3.57
CA ALA A 425 32.60 47.39 -3.85
C ALA A 425 31.23 46.78 -4.20
N HIS A 426 30.15 47.20 -3.51
CA HIS A 426 28.78 46.77 -3.81
C HIS A 426 28.30 47.28 -5.17
N ALA A 427 28.57 48.53 -5.51
CA ALA A 427 28.23 49.10 -6.83
C ALA A 427 29.02 48.40 -7.95
N GLU A 428 30.31 48.14 -7.76
CA GLU A 428 31.12 47.36 -8.70
C GLU A 428 30.62 45.91 -8.86
N GLU A 429 30.21 45.25 -7.77
CA GLU A 429 29.62 43.91 -7.84
C GLU A 429 28.31 43.92 -8.65
N VAL A 430 27.38 44.83 -8.35
CA VAL A 430 26.11 44.97 -9.07
C VAL A 430 26.35 45.24 -10.55
N LYS A 431 27.30 46.13 -10.87
CA LYS A 431 27.69 46.45 -12.25
C LYS A 431 28.32 45.25 -12.96
N SER A 432 29.21 44.51 -12.30
CA SER A 432 29.82 43.30 -12.86
C SER A 432 28.79 42.20 -13.18
N GLN A 433 27.68 42.18 -12.43
CA GLN A 433 26.55 41.27 -12.65
C GLN A 433 25.48 41.85 -13.58
N ASP A 434 25.78 42.93 -14.31
CA ASP A 434 24.88 43.59 -15.28
C ASP A 434 23.59 44.15 -14.64
N GLY A 435 23.64 44.41 -13.33
CA GLY A 435 22.65 45.14 -12.52
C GLY A 435 21.19 44.86 -12.87
N LEU A 436 20.45 45.94 -13.19
CA LEU A 436 19.05 45.88 -13.59
C LEU A 436 18.80 45.11 -14.90
N ALA A 437 19.77 45.10 -15.83
CA ALA A 437 19.61 44.39 -17.10
C ALA A 437 19.56 42.87 -16.88
N ARG A 438 20.34 42.34 -15.94
CA ARG A 438 20.23 40.94 -15.50
C ARG A 438 18.85 40.62 -14.92
N ILE A 439 18.34 41.47 -14.02
CA ILE A 439 17.01 41.27 -13.42
C ILE A 439 15.93 41.23 -14.50
N ARG A 440 15.95 42.19 -15.44
CA ARG A 440 14.98 42.24 -16.55
C ARG A 440 15.06 41.00 -17.44
N ARG A 441 16.28 40.58 -17.83
CA ARG A 441 16.49 39.35 -18.62
C ARG A 441 15.98 38.10 -17.88
N SER A 442 16.27 37.97 -16.59
CA SER A 442 15.78 36.84 -15.79
C SER A 442 14.25 36.83 -15.69
N ILE A 443 13.60 37.98 -15.54
CA ILE A 443 12.13 38.09 -15.54
C ILE A 443 11.57 37.66 -16.91
N ASP A 444 12.17 38.11 -18.01
CA ASP A 444 11.72 37.73 -19.36
C ASP A 444 11.89 36.24 -19.63
N ASP A 445 12.99 35.63 -19.15
CA ASP A 445 13.22 34.19 -19.30
C ASP A 445 12.25 33.36 -18.45
N ILE A 446 11.95 33.80 -17.21
CA ILE A 446 10.90 33.19 -16.39
C ILE A 446 9.54 33.32 -17.06
N ALA A 447 9.22 34.46 -17.67
CA ALA A 447 7.97 34.66 -18.40
C ALA A 447 7.84 33.70 -19.59
N LYS A 448 8.93 33.44 -20.33
CA LYS A 448 8.95 32.42 -21.40
C LYS A 448 8.74 31.00 -20.85
N LEU A 449 9.38 30.65 -19.74
CA LEU A 449 9.20 29.35 -19.09
C LEU A 449 7.75 29.17 -18.59
N LYS A 450 7.19 30.20 -17.96
CA LYS A 450 5.77 30.23 -17.56
C LYS A 450 4.85 30.03 -18.76
N ALA A 451 5.08 30.74 -19.87
CA ALA A 451 4.28 30.60 -21.08
C ALA A 451 4.32 29.18 -21.66
N ASN A 452 5.50 28.54 -21.66
CA ASN A 452 5.64 27.14 -22.08
C ASN A 452 4.85 26.19 -21.16
N ASN A 453 5.00 26.33 -19.84
CA ASN A 453 4.27 25.49 -18.88
C ASN A 453 2.76 25.65 -18.99
N VAL A 454 2.28 26.88 -19.16
CA VAL A 454 0.85 27.17 -19.38
C VAL A 454 0.36 26.51 -20.68
N ALA A 455 1.14 26.58 -21.77
CA ALA A 455 0.77 25.93 -23.03
C ALA A 455 0.71 24.40 -22.89
N MET A 456 1.69 23.78 -22.24
CA MET A 456 1.69 22.32 -21.99
C MET A 456 0.51 21.87 -21.13
N TYR A 457 0.17 22.65 -20.11
CA TYR A 457 -0.99 22.40 -19.26
C TYR A 457 -2.30 22.56 -20.04
N GLN A 458 -2.46 23.64 -20.80
CA GLN A 458 -3.64 23.88 -21.63
C GLN A 458 -3.87 22.76 -22.65
N GLU A 459 -2.81 22.29 -23.30
CA GLU A 459 -2.91 21.17 -24.24
C GLU A 459 -3.43 19.89 -23.56
N ALA A 460 -2.95 19.57 -22.35
CA ALA A 460 -3.43 18.42 -21.59
C ALA A 460 -4.90 18.59 -21.15
N VAL A 461 -5.29 19.78 -20.72
CA VAL A 461 -6.69 20.12 -20.37
C VAL A 461 -7.60 20.00 -21.60
N GLU A 462 -7.15 20.49 -22.75
CA GLU A 462 -7.88 20.36 -24.02
C GLU A 462 -8.07 18.90 -24.42
N MET A 463 -7.04 18.05 -24.27
CA MET A 463 -7.18 16.60 -24.51
C MET A 463 -8.22 15.95 -23.58
N LEU A 464 -8.19 16.25 -22.28
CA LEU A 464 -9.17 15.71 -21.32
C LEU A 464 -10.59 16.20 -21.62
N SER A 465 -10.76 17.48 -21.94
CA SER A 465 -12.08 18.04 -22.27
C SER A 465 -12.61 17.52 -23.62
N SER A 466 -11.74 17.31 -24.60
CA SER A 466 -12.09 16.66 -25.87
C SER A 466 -12.57 15.22 -25.65
N GLU A 467 -11.90 14.46 -24.79
CA GLU A 467 -12.34 13.09 -24.47
C GLU A 467 -13.67 13.09 -23.70
N GLU A 468 -13.82 13.97 -22.70
CA GLU A 468 -15.05 14.10 -21.91
C GLU A 468 -16.25 14.48 -22.78
N THR A 469 -16.05 15.41 -23.73
CA THR A 469 -17.09 15.80 -24.69
C THR A 469 -17.43 14.67 -25.66
N ALA A 470 -16.44 13.92 -26.16
CA ALA A 470 -16.65 12.76 -27.03
C ALA A 470 -17.42 11.64 -26.31
N ASP A 471 -17.06 11.31 -25.07
CA ASP A 471 -17.75 10.31 -24.26
C ASP A 471 -19.18 10.74 -23.92
N ARG A 472 -19.41 12.04 -23.64
CA ARG A 472 -20.75 12.58 -23.44
C ARG A 472 -21.62 12.42 -24.70
N LEU A 473 -21.11 12.77 -25.87
CA LEU A 473 -21.83 12.64 -27.14
C LEU A 473 -22.16 11.18 -27.47
N LEU A 474 -21.23 10.25 -27.24
CA LEU A 474 -21.46 8.81 -27.46
C LEU A 474 -22.49 8.25 -26.48
N ARG A 475 -22.47 8.69 -25.22
CA ARG A 475 -23.47 8.32 -24.21
C ARG A 475 -24.85 8.86 -24.55
N GLU A 476 -24.95 10.08 -25.08
CA GLU A 476 -26.21 10.65 -25.59
C GLU A 476 -26.74 9.85 -26.80
N LYS A 477 -25.85 9.45 -27.73
CA LYS A 477 -26.21 8.69 -28.94
C LYS A 477 -26.70 7.28 -28.65
N HIS A 478 -26.05 6.55 -27.75
CA HIS A 478 -26.32 5.12 -27.50
C HIS A 478 -27.15 4.86 -26.24
N GLY A 479 -27.35 5.87 -25.39
CA GLY A 479 -28.05 5.77 -24.12
C GLY A 479 -27.23 5.06 -23.03
N THR A 480 -27.54 5.34 -21.76
CA THR A 480 -26.80 4.83 -20.59
C THR A 480 -26.91 3.32 -20.39
N ALA A 481 -27.93 2.66 -20.93
CA ALA A 481 -28.12 1.22 -20.81
C ALA A 481 -27.23 0.40 -21.75
N ARG A 482 -26.81 0.95 -22.89
CA ARG A 482 -25.97 0.27 -23.89
C ARG A 482 -24.52 0.75 -23.86
N TRP A 483 -24.31 2.02 -23.49
CA TRP A 483 -22.97 2.58 -23.27
C TRP A 483 -22.53 2.35 -21.82
N THR A 484 -22.06 1.14 -21.52
CA THR A 484 -21.72 0.68 -20.16
C THR A 484 -20.38 1.23 -19.63
N ARG A 485 -19.72 2.12 -20.38
CA ARG A 485 -18.43 2.71 -19.98
C ARG A 485 -18.61 3.73 -18.86
N LEU A 486 -17.70 3.67 -17.89
CA LEU A 486 -17.58 4.68 -16.84
C LEU A 486 -17.37 6.07 -17.46
N ALA A 487 -17.95 7.09 -16.81
CA ALA A 487 -17.76 8.48 -17.18
C ALA A 487 -16.28 8.87 -17.09
N SER A 488 -15.82 9.72 -18.01
CA SER A 488 -14.41 10.13 -18.15
C SER A 488 -13.72 10.49 -16.83
N ARG A 489 -14.36 11.32 -15.99
CA ARG A 489 -13.83 11.70 -14.66
C ARG A 489 -13.71 10.52 -13.68
N ALA A 490 -14.68 9.63 -13.67
CA ALA A 490 -14.66 8.44 -12.80
C ALA A 490 -13.68 7.37 -13.31
N ALA A 491 -13.35 7.37 -14.60
CA ALA A 491 -12.42 6.45 -15.21
C ALA A 491 -10.94 6.80 -14.95
N ALA A 492 -10.63 8.04 -14.56
CA ALA A 492 -9.27 8.49 -14.27
C ALA A 492 -9.24 9.58 -13.18
N PRO A 493 -9.70 9.29 -11.95
CA PRO A 493 -9.80 10.29 -10.88
C PRO A 493 -8.47 10.98 -10.57
N GLN A 494 -7.37 10.20 -10.56
CA GLN A 494 -6.01 10.70 -10.28
C GLN A 494 -5.57 11.81 -11.25
N LEU A 495 -5.88 11.70 -12.55
CA LEU A 495 -5.48 12.71 -13.53
C LEU A 495 -6.22 14.04 -13.34
N TYR A 496 -7.47 13.98 -12.87
CA TYR A 496 -8.26 15.18 -12.57
C TYR A 496 -7.90 15.80 -11.21
N GLU A 497 -7.45 15.00 -10.23
CA GLU A 497 -6.87 15.51 -8.99
C GLU A 497 -5.57 16.27 -9.29
N GLU A 498 -4.66 15.66 -10.06
CA GLU A 498 -3.41 16.30 -10.50
C GLU A 498 -3.65 17.58 -11.33
N LEU A 499 -4.74 17.63 -12.11
CA LEU A 499 -5.16 18.83 -12.85
C LEU A 499 -5.44 20.02 -11.92
N GLU A 500 -6.20 19.80 -10.83
CA GLU A 500 -6.49 20.82 -9.83
C GLU A 500 -5.23 21.22 -9.05
N GLU A 501 -4.35 20.26 -8.74
CA GLU A 501 -3.08 20.52 -8.07
C GLU A 501 -2.15 21.41 -8.91
N TYR A 502 -1.94 21.07 -10.18
CA TYR A 502 -1.11 21.88 -11.08
C TYR A 502 -1.70 23.27 -11.33
N ALA A 503 -3.03 23.40 -11.39
CA ALA A 503 -3.70 24.70 -11.42
C ALA A 503 -3.40 25.53 -10.15
N GLY A 504 -3.43 24.87 -8.98
CA GLY A 504 -3.06 25.47 -7.71
C GLY A 504 -1.62 25.97 -7.69
N TYR A 505 -0.67 25.18 -8.17
CA TYR A 505 0.75 25.57 -8.26
C TYR A 505 0.96 26.76 -9.19
N MET A 506 0.31 26.80 -10.35
CA MET A 506 0.41 27.94 -11.27
C MET A 506 -0.14 29.23 -10.65
N LYS A 507 -1.26 29.15 -9.93
CA LYS A 507 -1.86 30.31 -9.26
C LYS A 507 -0.98 30.83 -8.13
N SER A 508 -0.38 29.94 -7.32
CA SER A 508 0.54 30.33 -6.27
C SER A 508 1.83 30.95 -6.85
N ALA A 509 2.40 30.34 -7.89
CA ALA A 509 3.57 30.87 -8.57
C ALA A 509 3.31 32.27 -9.17
N GLU A 510 2.13 32.51 -9.73
CA GLU A 510 1.75 33.83 -10.24
C GLU A 510 1.68 34.90 -9.14
N GLN A 511 1.22 34.55 -7.94
CA GLN A 511 1.24 35.47 -6.79
C GLN A 511 2.69 35.80 -6.38
N SER A 512 3.57 34.81 -6.37
CA SER A 512 4.99 35.00 -6.07
C SER A 512 5.70 35.85 -7.12
N ASP A 513 5.45 35.61 -8.42
CA ASP A 513 5.99 36.41 -9.52
C ASP A 513 5.58 37.89 -9.40
N ASN A 514 4.31 38.14 -9.05
CA ASN A 514 3.80 39.49 -8.85
C ASN A 514 4.50 40.18 -7.68
N LEU A 515 4.71 39.48 -6.56
CA LEU A 515 5.44 40.02 -5.41
C LEU A 515 6.89 40.40 -5.78
N VAL A 516 7.59 39.55 -6.53
CA VAL A 516 8.96 39.86 -6.99
C VAL A 516 8.96 41.07 -7.92
N ARG A 517 7.98 41.17 -8.83
CA ARG A 517 7.84 42.32 -9.73
C ARG A 517 7.56 43.63 -8.98
N GLU A 518 6.75 43.59 -7.92
CA GLU A 518 6.51 44.72 -7.03
C GLU A 518 7.79 45.16 -6.31
N LYS A 519 8.54 44.22 -5.72
CA LYS A 519 9.83 44.50 -5.07
C LYS A 519 10.84 45.14 -6.03
N VAL A 520 10.91 44.66 -7.28
CA VAL A 520 11.77 45.24 -8.31
C VAL A 520 11.37 46.68 -8.62
N LYS A 521 10.06 46.95 -8.74
CA LYS A 521 9.54 48.29 -9.05
C LYS A 521 9.78 49.28 -7.90
N GLU A 522 9.62 48.84 -6.65
CA GLU A 522 9.84 49.67 -5.46
C GLU A 522 11.31 50.13 -5.34
N HIS A 523 12.26 49.24 -5.64
CA HIS A 523 13.68 49.53 -5.51
C HIS A 523 14.38 49.93 -6.82
N GLU A 524 13.66 50.04 -7.95
CA GLU A 524 14.25 50.27 -9.28
C GLU A 524 15.12 51.54 -9.33
N ALA A 525 14.69 52.62 -8.68
CA ALA A 525 15.41 53.89 -8.68
C ALA A 525 16.81 53.76 -8.05
N VAL A 526 16.90 53.08 -6.91
CA VAL A 526 18.16 52.85 -6.19
C VAL A 526 19.04 51.84 -6.94
N LEU A 527 18.44 50.77 -7.48
CA LEU A 527 19.15 49.77 -8.27
C LEU A 527 19.75 50.34 -9.56
N ARG A 528 19.10 51.36 -10.14
CA ARG A 528 19.62 52.08 -11.31
C ARG A 528 20.89 52.85 -11.00
N VAL A 529 20.90 53.53 -9.84
CA VAL A 529 22.08 54.24 -9.36
C VAL A 529 23.21 53.25 -9.05
N LEU A 530 22.92 52.15 -8.35
CA LEU A 530 23.94 51.12 -8.04
C LEU A 530 24.55 50.45 -9.28
N GLY A 531 23.78 50.34 -10.36
CA GLY A 531 24.22 49.72 -11.60
C GLY A 531 24.93 50.66 -12.59
N SER A 532 25.03 51.96 -12.29
CA SER A 532 25.63 52.94 -13.20
C SER A 532 27.11 53.21 -12.92
N ASP A 533 27.68 54.24 -13.53
CA ASP A 533 29.08 54.59 -13.33
C ASP A 533 29.32 55.18 -11.93
N LEU A 534 30.52 54.96 -11.37
CA LEU A 534 30.88 55.41 -10.02
C LEU A 534 30.63 56.91 -9.80
N SER A 535 30.75 57.72 -10.86
CA SER A 535 30.48 59.16 -10.84
C SER A 535 29.01 59.50 -10.56
N GLU A 536 28.07 58.67 -11.01
CA GLU A 536 26.64 58.86 -10.75
C GLU A 536 26.25 58.39 -9.34
N VAL A 537 26.89 57.31 -8.86
CA VAL A 537 26.78 56.88 -7.46
C VAL A 537 27.31 57.97 -6.52
N GLU A 538 28.40 58.63 -6.89
CA GLU A 538 28.97 59.74 -6.13
C GLU A 538 28.07 60.98 -6.14
N ALA A 539 27.40 61.26 -7.26
CA ALA A 539 26.42 62.34 -7.35
C ALA A 539 25.15 62.11 -6.51
N PHE A 540 24.78 60.85 -6.26
CA PHE A 540 23.63 60.49 -5.43
C PHE A 540 23.87 60.73 -3.93
N VAL A 541 25.13 60.78 -3.49
CA VAL A 541 25.48 60.93 -2.07
C VAL A 541 25.91 62.38 -1.77
N PRO A 542 25.13 63.18 -1.01
CA PRO A 542 25.48 64.55 -0.68
C PRO A 542 26.82 64.65 0.06
N ASN A 543 27.68 65.59 -0.33
CA ASN A 543 28.92 65.87 0.42
C ASN A 543 28.61 66.66 1.69
N THR A 544 29.30 66.34 2.78
CA THR A 544 29.08 67.02 4.07
C THR A 544 30.38 67.68 4.58
N GLN A 545 30.24 68.68 5.44
CA GLN A 545 31.41 69.31 6.07
C GLN A 545 32.15 68.31 6.96
N ARG A 546 33.49 68.38 6.97
CA ARG A 546 34.33 67.54 7.85
C ARG A 546 33.99 67.81 9.31
N VAL A 547 33.35 66.86 9.97
CA VAL A 547 33.14 66.90 11.42
C VAL A 547 34.48 66.68 12.11
N LYS A 548 34.91 67.60 13.00
CA LYS A 548 36.10 67.40 13.83
C LYS A 548 35.83 66.26 14.83
N MET A 549 36.51 65.13 14.66
CA MET A 549 36.40 64.01 15.60
C MET A 549 37.01 64.38 16.96
N THR A 550 36.26 64.13 18.03
CA THR A 550 36.80 64.23 19.39
C THR A 550 37.35 62.87 19.81
N PRO A 551 38.35 62.80 20.71
CA PRO A 551 38.94 61.52 21.15
C PRO A 551 37.93 60.55 21.79
N LYS A 552 36.80 61.06 22.32
CA LYS A 552 35.71 60.25 22.86
C LYS A 552 34.82 59.67 21.76
N MET A 553 34.55 60.45 20.71
CA MET A 553 33.81 59.98 19.53
C MET A 553 34.56 58.88 18.77
N GLU A 554 35.88 59.01 18.60
CA GLU A 554 36.70 58.00 17.93
C GLU A 554 36.68 56.64 18.64
N ARG A 555 36.61 56.63 19.97
CA ARG A 555 36.49 55.39 20.76
C ARG A 555 35.17 54.68 20.51
N GLU A 556 34.05 55.41 20.47
CA GLU A 556 32.74 54.81 20.20
C GLU A 556 32.58 54.37 18.73
N VAL A 557 33.17 55.10 17.77
CA VAL A 557 33.26 54.69 16.36
C VAL A 557 34.06 53.39 16.21
N ALA A 558 35.22 53.28 16.87
CA ALA A 558 36.02 52.06 16.85
C ALA A 558 35.28 50.87 17.48
N ARG A 559 34.54 51.11 18.57
CA ARG A 559 33.70 50.10 19.23
C ARG A 559 32.58 49.60 18.31
N LEU A 560 31.87 50.51 17.64
CA LEU A 560 30.80 50.17 16.71
C LEU A 560 31.33 49.43 15.47
N ARG A 561 32.50 49.82 14.95
CA ARG A 561 33.19 49.11 13.86
C ARG A 561 33.57 47.68 14.23
N ASN A 562 34.03 47.46 15.47
CA ASN A 562 34.32 46.12 15.96
C ASN A 562 33.05 45.26 16.01
N CYS A 563 31.92 45.81 16.48
CA CYS A 563 30.64 45.10 16.46
C CYS A 563 30.21 44.73 15.03
N LEU A 564 30.38 45.63 14.05
CA LEU A 564 30.06 45.35 12.63
C LEU A 564 30.97 44.28 12.00
N ASN A 565 32.25 44.25 12.39
CA ASN A 565 33.16 43.18 11.97
C ASN A 565 32.75 41.83 12.57
N GLU A 566 32.29 41.80 13.83
CA GLU A 566 31.74 40.60 14.46
C GLU A 566 30.47 40.12 13.75
N VAL A 567 29.57 41.03 13.33
CA VAL A 567 28.39 40.71 12.51
C VAL A 567 28.80 40.05 11.19
N SER A 568 29.75 40.65 10.46
CA SER A 568 30.25 40.11 9.19
C SER A 568 30.89 38.72 9.37
N ARG A 569 31.55 38.49 10.51
CA ARG A 569 32.13 37.18 10.87
C ARG A 569 31.05 36.14 11.12
N LEU A 570 29.99 36.49 11.86
CA LEU A 570 28.85 35.60 12.11
C LEU A 570 28.16 35.22 10.79
N GLU A 571 27.84 36.18 9.92
CA GLU A 571 27.21 35.88 8.63
C GLU A 571 28.08 34.99 7.72
N SER A 572 29.39 35.25 7.69
CA SER A 572 30.34 34.44 6.91
C SER A 572 30.48 33.03 7.48
N GLY A 573 30.51 32.89 8.81
CA GLY A 573 30.53 31.61 9.50
C GLY A 573 29.26 30.81 9.22
N ARG A 574 28.10 31.43 9.39
CA ARG A 574 26.79 30.84 9.15
C ARG A 574 26.61 30.31 7.73
N ARG A 575 27.04 31.08 6.72
CA ARG A 575 27.02 30.62 5.31
C ARG A 575 27.82 29.33 5.13
N ARG A 576 28.98 29.20 5.78
CA ARG A 576 29.79 27.96 5.74
C ARG A 576 29.09 26.81 6.47
N THR A 577 28.47 27.09 7.61
CA THR A 577 27.71 26.08 8.37
C THR A 577 26.54 25.55 7.57
N ILE A 578 25.75 26.42 6.92
CA ILE A 578 24.63 26.01 6.06
C ILE A 578 25.11 25.10 4.93
N GLU A 579 26.21 25.46 4.25
CA GLU A 579 26.76 24.63 3.18
C GLU A 579 27.28 23.27 3.70
N ALA A 580 27.94 23.27 4.85
CA ALA A 580 28.41 22.03 5.48
C ALA A 580 27.24 21.11 5.90
N VAL A 581 26.14 21.68 6.40
CA VAL A 581 24.91 20.94 6.75
C VAL A 581 24.29 20.31 5.49
N ARG A 582 24.20 21.06 4.39
CA ARG A 582 23.69 20.54 3.10
C ARG A 582 24.54 19.39 2.57
N GLU A 583 25.86 19.51 2.63
CA GLU A 583 26.78 18.44 2.22
C GLU A 583 26.65 17.20 3.11
N LYS A 584 26.51 17.39 4.42
CA LYS A 584 26.32 16.30 5.40
C LYS A 584 25.01 15.55 5.18
N ALA A 585 23.95 16.25 4.78
CA ALA A 585 22.65 15.66 4.43
C ALA A 585 22.73 14.88 3.12
N ARG A 586 23.42 15.41 2.10
CA ARG A 586 23.61 14.72 0.81
C ARG A 586 24.35 13.40 0.93
N THR A 587 25.29 13.31 1.87
CA THR A 587 26.10 12.11 2.15
C THR A 587 25.46 11.18 3.19
N ASP A 588 24.23 11.46 3.63
CA ASP A 588 23.53 10.66 4.63
C ASP A 588 22.70 9.55 4.00
N ASP A 589 23.37 8.43 3.72
CA ASP A 589 22.73 7.20 3.27
C ASP A 589 22.47 6.24 4.46
N ILE A 590 21.21 5.93 4.70
CA ILE A 590 20.74 5.03 5.77
C ILE A 590 20.58 3.58 5.32
N THR A 591 20.67 3.29 4.03
CA THR A 591 20.31 1.98 3.46
C THR A 591 21.04 0.82 4.14
N THR A 592 22.32 1.00 4.49
CA THR A 592 23.13 -0.02 5.18
C THR A 592 22.56 -0.41 6.54
N ASP A 593 22.10 0.56 7.32
CA ASP A 593 21.62 0.34 8.68
C ASP A 593 20.22 -0.26 8.67
N ILE A 594 19.36 0.17 7.72
CA ILE A 594 18.05 -0.45 7.51
C ILE A 594 18.23 -1.91 7.12
N LEU A 595 19.19 -2.24 6.25
CA LEU A 595 19.47 -3.63 5.86
C LEU A 595 19.95 -4.48 7.04
N GLN A 596 20.79 -3.94 7.92
CA GLN A 596 21.24 -4.65 9.12
C GLN A 596 20.07 -4.90 10.08
N GLU A 597 19.22 -3.90 10.32
CA GLU A 597 18.05 -4.05 11.18
C GLU A 597 17.02 -4.99 10.55
N THR A 598 16.86 -4.97 9.22
CA THR A 598 16.01 -5.91 8.49
C THR A 598 16.49 -7.34 8.69
N ALA A 599 17.80 -7.60 8.53
CA ALA A 599 18.38 -8.92 8.75
C ALA A 599 18.26 -9.38 10.22
N HIS A 600 18.30 -8.44 11.17
CA HIS A 600 18.05 -8.71 12.58
C HIS A 600 16.58 -9.06 12.83
N LEU A 601 15.63 -8.29 12.29
CA LEU A 601 14.18 -8.55 12.40
C LEU A 601 13.78 -9.87 11.74
N GLU A 602 14.36 -10.21 10.59
CA GLU A 602 14.15 -11.51 9.92
C GLU A 602 14.64 -12.69 10.77
N ARG A 603 15.70 -12.49 11.59
CA ARG A 603 16.24 -13.52 12.48
C ARG A 603 15.44 -13.64 13.79
N THR A 604 15.09 -12.51 14.39
CA THR A 604 14.49 -12.44 15.72
C THR A 604 12.99 -12.68 15.71
N SER A 605 12.30 -12.25 14.65
CA SER A 605 10.85 -12.38 14.50
C SER A 605 10.46 -12.82 13.08
N PRO A 606 10.71 -14.09 12.70
CA PRO A 606 10.50 -14.58 11.32
C PRO A 606 9.03 -14.56 10.85
N HIS A 607 8.10 -14.49 11.80
CA HIS A 607 6.66 -14.53 11.57
C HIS A 607 6.04 -13.14 11.39
N THR A 608 6.74 -12.07 11.74
CA THR A 608 6.22 -10.70 11.69
C THR A 608 6.55 -10.07 10.34
N LYS A 609 5.53 -9.51 9.67
CA LYS A 609 5.74 -8.73 8.45
C LYS A 609 6.58 -7.49 8.78
N ILE A 610 7.63 -7.23 7.99
CA ILE A 610 8.47 -6.05 8.19
C ILE A 610 7.70 -4.84 7.67
N GLU A 611 7.39 -3.90 8.57
CA GLU A 611 6.70 -2.66 8.25
C GLU A 611 7.58 -1.44 8.62
N PRO A 612 7.36 -0.27 7.97
CA PRO A 612 8.19 0.92 8.20
C PRO A 612 8.27 1.37 9.67
N PHE A 613 7.23 1.13 10.46
CA PHE A 613 7.19 1.47 11.89
C PHE A 613 8.30 0.81 12.70
N HIS A 614 8.78 -0.38 12.30
CA HIS A 614 9.87 -1.07 13.01
C HIS A 614 11.20 -0.31 12.95
N PHE A 615 11.35 0.61 12.00
CA PHE A 615 12.58 1.40 11.83
C PHE A 615 12.52 2.78 12.49
N GLU A 616 11.39 3.15 13.12
CA GLU A 616 11.19 4.49 13.68
C GLU A 616 12.23 4.86 14.74
N THR A 617 12.50 3.93 15.67
CA THR A 617 13.51 4.12 16.72
C THR A 617 14.92 4.26 16.15
N LEU A 618 15.22 3.55 15.07
CA LEU A 618 16.48 3.65 14.34
C LEU A 618 16.61 5.03 13.68
N PHE A 619 15.53 5.53 13.08
CA PHE A 619 15.50 6.86 12.47
C PHE A 619 15.76 7.96 13.50
N GLU A 620 15.02 7.95 14.61
CA GLU A 620 15.15 8.95 15.68
C GLU A 620 16.56 8.98 16.28
N THR A 621 17.10 7.80 16.58
CA THR A 621 18.44 7.67 17.17
C THR A 621 19.50 8.21 16.21
N ARG A 622 19.45 7.80 14.93
CA ARG A 622 20.44 8.21 13.93
C ARG A 622 20.36 9.71 13.63
N LEU A 623 19.16 10.27 13.44
CA LEU A 623 18.98 11.72 13.23
C LEU A 623 19.50 12.53 14.41
N THR A 624 19.18 12.10 15.63
CA THR A 624 19.63 12.79 16.86
C THR A 624 21.15 12.75 16.98
N THR A 625 21.76 11.58 16.81
CA THR A 625 23.22 11.45 16.92
C THR A 625 23.94 12.25 15.85
N ARG A 626 23.49 12.20 14.58
CA ARG A 626 24.19 12.80 13.44
C ARG A 626 24.06 14.34 13.39
N TYR A 627 22.92 14.92 13.79
CA TYR A 627 22.67 16.36 13.69
C TYR A 627 22.71 17.11 15.03
N SER A 628 23.05 16.44 16.13
CA SER A 628 23.18 17.06 17.46
C SER A 628 24.22 18.18 17.51
N SER A 629 25.35 18.04 16.82
CA SER A 629 26.39 19.07 16.74
C SER A 629 25.88 20.37 16.13
N GLU A 630 25.13 20.27 15.04
CA GLU A 630 24.57 21.40 14.30
C GLU A 630 23.47 22.10 15.10
N ARG A 631 22.62 21.34 15.81
CA ARG A 631 21.63 21.90 16.74
C ARG A 631 22.30 22.70 17.87
N ASN A 632 23.41 22.19 18.43
CA ASN A 632 24.16 22.91 19.45
C ASN A 632 24.83 24.18 18.89
N LEU A 633 25.36 24.12 17.67
CA LEU A 633 25.92 25.29 16.99
C LEU A 633 24.87 26.38 16.78
N LEU A 634 23.67 26.00 16.30
CA LEU A 634 22.54 26.92 16.13
C LEU A 634 22.16 27.61 17.44
N GLN A 635 22.06 26.84 18.53
CA GLN A 635 21.72 27.39 19.85
C GLN A 635 22.79 28.36 20.37
N ASN A 636 24.07 28.01 20.22
CA ASN A 636 25.17 28.86 20.63
C ASN A 636 25.23 30.15 19.79
N GLU A 637 25.05 30.04 18.48
CA GLU A 637 25.10 31.20 17.57
C GLU A 637 23.92 32.15 17.79
N SER A 638 22.73 31.62 18.08
CA SER A 638 21.56 32.41 18.48
C SER A 638 21.82 33.25 19.75
N LEU A 639 22.52 32.66 20.72
CA LEU A 639 22.91 33.34 21.95
C LEU A 639 24.01 34.38 21.72
N GLU A 640 25.03 34.06 20.92
CA GLU A 640 26.09 35.00 20.52
C GLU A 640 25.51 36.20 19.76
N GLN A 641 24.58 35.95 18.82
CA GLN A 641 23.88 36.99 18.08
C GLN A 641 23.06 37.88 19.02
N SER A 642 22.31 37.32 19.96
CA SER A 642 21.50 38.11 20.90
C SER A 642 22.37 39.04 21.77
N GLN A 643 23.55 38.58 22.20
CA GLN A 643 24.51 39.39 22.93
C GLN A 643 25.13 40.49 22.04
N LEU A 644 25.44 40.16 20.79
CA LEU A 644 25.95 41.13 19.82
C LEU A 644 24.91 42.19 19.50
N GLU A 645 23.63 41.82 19.31
CA GLU A 645 22.52 42.75 19.10
C GLU A 645 22.40 43.78 20.26
N SER A 646 22.54 43.34 21.52
CA SER A 646 22.54 44.25 22.68
C SER A 646 23.73 45.21 22.66
N ARG A 647 24.95 44.68 22.46
CA ARG A 647 26.17 45.50 22.37
C ARG A 647 26.12 46.50 21.22
N LEU A 648 25.53 46.10 20.09
CA LEU A 648 25.39 46.92 18.90
C LEU A 648 24.39 48.06 19.13
N ARG A 649 23.25 47.80 19.80
CA ARG A 649 22.30 48.84 20.23
C ARG A 649 22.91 49.82 21.23
N GLU A 650 23.61 49.34 22.24
CA GLU A 650 24.29 50.19 23.24
C GLU A 650 25.39 51.07 22.62
N SER A 651 26.19 50.50 21.73
CA SER A 651 27.25 51.25 21.04
C SER A 651 26.65 52.28 20.09
N ASN A 652 25.53 51.96 19.41
CA ASN A 652 24.85 52.91 18.53
C ASN A 652 24.20 54.07 19.31
N THR A 653 23.58 53.82 20.47
CA THR A 653 23.00 54.90 21.29
C THR A 653 24.08 55.83 21.83
N ALA A 654 25.20 55.28 22.30
CA ALA A 654 26.36 56.05 22.72
C ALA A 654 26.94 56.89 21.56
N PHE A 655 27.09 56.30 20.37
CA PHE A 655 27.53 56.98 19.15
C PHE A 655 26.60 58.15 18.77
N LEU A 656 25.27 57.94 18.78
CA LEU A 656 24.29 58.97 18.47
C LEU A 656 24.31 60.13 19.49
N ALA A 657 24.57 59.86 20.77
CA ALA A 657 24.62 60.89 21.82
C ALA A 657 25.75 61.92 21.63
N TYR A 658 26.85 61.54 20.97
CA TYR A 658 27.98 62.42 20.70
C TYR A 658 27.89 63.14 19.34
N ARG A 659 26.91 62.79 18.51
CA ARG A 659 26.73 63.36 17.16
C ARG A 659 25.85 64.62 17.21
N LYS A 660 26.37 65.74 16.68
CA LYS A 660 25.54 66.93 16.36
C LYS A 660 24.80 66.69 15.05
N THR A 661 23.50 66.92 15.05
CA THR A 661 22.60 66.56 13.95
C THR A 661 22.53 67.67 12.90
N ASP A 662 23.40 67.65 11.88
CA ASP A 662 23.25 68.51 10.70
C ASP A 662 22.32 67.87 9.67
N THR A 663 21.44 68.66 9.03
CA THR A 663 20.52 68.19 7.97
C THR A 663 21.27 67.51 6.83
N ALA A 664 22.40 68.08 6.40
CA ALA A 664 23.27 67.49 5.38
C ALA A 664 23.88 66.13 5.78
N THR A 665 24.19 65.90 7.06
CA THR A 665 24.65 64.57 7.52
C THR A 665 23.53 63.53 7.54
N LYS A 666 22.28 63.95 7.79
CA LYS A 666 21.10 63.07 7.75
C LYS A 666 20.76 62.67 6.32
N GLU A 667 20.82 63.60 5.38
CA GLU A 667 20.57 63.32 3.96
C GLU A 667 21.65 62.39 3.39
N ARG A 668 22.92 62.59 3.76
CA ARG A 668 24.03 61.68 3.40
C ARG A 668 23.85 60.29 3.99
N GLU A 669 23.47 60.19 5.26
CA GLU A 669 23.18 58.90 5.91
C GLU A 669 22.03 58.17 5.23
N ALA A 670 20.93 58.87 4.93
CA ALA A 670 19.79 58.28 4.23
C ALA A 670 20.16 57.79 2.83
N ALA A 671 21.00 58.54 2.09
CA ALA A 671 21.48 58.14 0.78
C ALA A 671 22.38 56.89 0.85
N LEU A 672 23.32 56.82 1.80
CA LEU A 672 24.19 55.65 2.00
C LEU A 672 23.38 54.42 2.45
N GLN A 673 22.45 54.59 3.38
CA GLN A 673 21.57 53.50 3.83
C GLN A 673 20.67 53.00 2.71
N ALA A 674 20.18 53.90 1.84
CA ALA A 674 19.40 53.53 0.67
C ALA A 674 20.22 52.68 -0.30
N LEU A 675 21.48 53.06 -0.57
CA LEU A 675 22.39 52.28 -1.43
C LEU A 675 22.70 50.89 -0.84
N GLU A 676 22.97 50.81 0.46
CA GLU A 676 23.22 49.52 1.12
C GLU A 676 21.98 48.63 1.14
N SER A 677 20.81 49.19 1.51
CA SER A 677 19.52 48.48 1.44
C SER A 677 19.23 48.02 0.01
N GLY A 678 19.49 48.87 -0.98
CA GLY A 678 19.37 48.53 -2.40
C GLY A 678 20.23 47.35 -2.82
N TYR A 679 21.47 47.24 -2.33
CA TYR A 679 22.34 46.10 -2.60
C TYR A 679 21.81 44.78 -1.99
N PHE A 680 21.36 44.80 -0.73
CA PHE A 680 20.75 43.61 -0.12
C PHE A 680 19.46 43.19 -0.83
N LYS A 681 18.64 44.17 -1.24
CA LYS A 681 17.43 43.91 -2.04
C LYS A 681 17.76 43.39 -3.42
N TYR A 682 18.83 43.86 -4.07
CA TYR A 682 19.33 43.29 -5.31
C TYR A 682 19.63 41.79 -5.16
N ARG A 683 20.40 41.42 -4.13
CA ARG A 683 20.75 40.03 -3.83
C ARG A 683 19.51 39.17 -3.57
N GLU A 684 18.58 39.67 -2.77
CA GLU A 684 17.30 39.00 -2.47
C GLU A 684 16.48 38.76 -3.75
N ILE A 685 16.33 39.79 -4.60
CA ILE A 685 15.60 39.69 -5.86
C ILE A 685 16.25 38.68 -6.80
N VAL A 686 17.58 38.74 -6.97
CA VAL A 686 18.31 37.80 -7.83
C VAL A 686 18.13 36.37 -7.34
N GLN A 687 18.23 36.14 -6.02
CA GLN A 687 17.99 34.81 -5.43
C GLN A 687 16.55 34.34 -5.69
N ASN A 688 15.54 35.19 -5.51
CA ASN A 688 14.14 34.87 -5.77
C ASN A 688 13.87 34.57 -7.26
N LEU A 689 14.57 35.24 -8.18
CA LEU A 689 14.48 34.95 -9.61
C LEU A 689 15.15 33.61 -9.95
N ASP A 690 16.28 33.29 -9.33
CA ASP A 690 16.96 32.01 -9.54
C ASP A 690 16.12 30.84 -8.99
N THR A 691 15.44 31.00 -7.85
CA THR A 691 14.49 30.00 -7.33
C THR A 691 13.26 29.86 -8.23
N GLY A 692 12.67 30.98 -8.69
CA GLY A 692 11.57 30.96 -9.65
C GLY A 692 11.93 30.26 -10.96
N ARG A 693 13.13 30.51 -11.49
CA ARG A 693 13.63 29.82 -12.69
C ARG A 693 13.76 28.31 -12.48
N LYS A 694 14.28 27.87 -11.33
CA LYS A 694 14.35 26.43 -11.01
C LYS A 694 12.95 25.81 -10.92
N PHE A 695 12.04 26.45 -10.19
CA PHE A 695 10.65 26.03 -10.04
C PHE A 695 9.96 25.79 -11.38
N TYR A 696 10.02 26.77 -12.30
CA TYR A 696 9.38 26.61 -13.61
C TYR A 696 10.03 25.51 -14.48
N ASN A 697 11.33 25.28 -14.37
CA ASN A 697 11.98 24.18 -15.09
C ASN A 697 11.56 22.80 -14.54
N ASP A 698 11.40 22.67 -13.23
CA ASP A 698 10.96 21.41 -12.63
C ASP A 698 9.47 21.17 -12.88
N LEU A 699 8.65 22.22 -12.82
CA LEU A 699 7.24 22.16 -13.22
C LEU A 699 7.08 21.77 -14.70
N ALA A 700 7.97 22.22 -15.59
CA ALA A 700 7.95 21.82 -17.00
C ALA A 700 8.13 20.31 -17.19
N LYS A 701 9.02 19.68 -16.42
CA LYS A 701 9.24 18.23 -16.46
C LYS A 701 8.01 17.47 -15.97
N LEU A 702 7.42 17.90 -14.85
CA LEU A 702 6.22 17.30 -14.28
C LEU A 702 5.03 17.39 -15.25
N LEU A 703 4.78 18.59 -15.79
CA LEU A 703 3.71 18.80 -16.78
C LEU A 703 3.95 18.00 -18.06
N GLY A 704 5.20 17.82 -18.49
CA GLY A 704 5.53 16.98 -19.64
C GLY A 704 5.17 15.51 -19.42
N GLN A 705 5.53 14.96 -18.27
CA GLN A 705 5.17 13.58 -17.90
C GLN A 705 3.66 13.41 -17.74
N TRP A 706 2.99 14.38 -17.11
CA TRP A 706 1.55 14.38 -16.95
C TRP A 706 0.82 14.44 -18.30
N ARG A 707 1.24 15.34 -19.20
CA ARG A 707 0.67 15.46 -20.55
C ARG A 707 0.76 14.15 -21.34
N GLU A 708 1.89 13.45 -21.28
CA GLU A 708 2.03 12.14 -21.94
C GLU A 708 1.12 11.07 -21.31
N ARG A 709 0.95 11.06 -19.98
CA ARG A 709 -0.02 10.17 -19.32
C ARG A 709 -1.47 10.48 -19.73
N VAL A 710 -1.85 11.75 -19.76
CA VAL A 710 -3.16 12.21 -20.24
C VAL A 710 -3.40 11.75 -21.66
N LYS A 711 -2.44 11.98 -22.55
CA LYS A 711 -2.51 11.55 -23.95
C LYS A 711 -2.67 10.04 -24.08
N GLY A 712 -1.87 9.25 -23.35
CA GLY A 712 -1.99 7.79 -23.32
C GLY A 712 -3.38 7.34 -22.88
N ARG A 713 -3.92 7.94 -21.82
CA ARG A 713 -5.26 7.61 -21.32
C ARG A 713 -6.37 7.99 -22.29
N CYS A 714 -6.30 9.16 -22.92
CA CYS A 714 -7.25 9.56 -23.95
C CYS A 714 -7.23 8.60 -25.15
N LEU A 715 -6.06 8.10 -25.54
CA LEU A 715 -5.95 7.09 -26.61
C LEU A 715 -6.58 5.76 -26.23
N GLU A 716 -6.29 5.22 -25.04
CA GLU A 716 -6.94 4.01 -24.51
C GLU A 716 -8.47 4.16 -24.51
N ARG A 717 -8.96 5.31 -24.06
CA ARG A 717 -10.39 5.62 -24.02
C ARG A 717 -10.99 5.74 -25.42
N MET A 718 -10.25 6.26 -26.39
CA MET A 718 -10.71 6.31 -27.78
C MET A 718 -10.82 4.90 -28.37
N ASP A 719 -9.86 4.02 -28.09
CA ASP A 719 -9.88 2.63 -28.54
C ASP A 719 -11.02 1.83 -27.90
N GLU A 720 -11.22 1.95 -26.59
CA GLU A 720 -12.38 1.37 -25.89
C GLU A 720 -13.71 1.85 -26.48
N ALA A 721 -13.81 3.15 -26.79
CA ALA A 721 -15.00 3.73 -27.41
C ALA A 721 -15.27 3.06 -28.76
N ARG A 722 -14.23 2.91 -29.58
CA ARG A 722 -14.31 2.34 -30.92
C ARG A 722 -14.68 0.86 -30.88
N VAL A 723 -14.12 0.09 -29.95
CA VAL A 723 -14.46 -1.33 -29.77
C VAL A 723 -15.93 -1.46 -29.37
N LEU A 724 -16.38 -0.72 -28.35
CA LEU A 724 -17.75 -0.81 -27.87
C LEU A 724 -18.77 -0.32 -28.91
N GLU A 725 -18.47 0.76 -29.63
CA GLU A 725 -19.31 1.21 -30.74
C GLU A 725 -19.36 0.15 -31.86
N GLY A 726 -18.23 -0.49 -32.17
CA GLY A 726 -18.15 -1.61 -33.11
C GLY A 726 -19.05 -2.79 -32.71
N ASP A 727 -19.01 -3.20 -31.44
CA ASP A 727 -19.83 -4.28 -30.91
C ASP A 727 -21.32 -3.92 -30.92
N LEU A 728 -21.67 -2.67 -30.59
CA LEU A 728 -23.05 -2.18 -30.63
C LEU A 728 -23.58 -2.12 -32.08
N VAL A 729 -22.76 -1.69 -33.04
CA VAL A 729 -23.13 -1.64 -34.46
C VAL A 729 -23.27 -3.05 -35.03
N ALA A 730 -22.35 -3.97 -34.71
CA ALA A 730 -22.42 -5.38 -35.13
C ALA A 730 -23.65 -6.09 -34.54
N GLY A 731 -23.98 -5.84 -33.27
CA GLY A 731 -25.18 -6.37 -32.62
C GLY A 731 -26.49 -5.88 -33.23
N VAL A 732 -26.54 -4.62 -33.68
CA VAL A 732 -27.71 -4.06 -34.39
C VAL A 732 -27.80 -4.60 -35.83
N GLY A 733 -26.68 -4.85 -36.49
CA GLY A 733 -26.62 -5.51 -37.80
C GLY A 733 -27.22 -6.92 -37.79
N ASN A 734 -26.92 -7.71 -36.75
CA ASN A 734 -27.47 -9.06 -36.59
C ASN A 734 -28.96 -9.08 -36.26
N MET A 735 -29.52 -8.04 -35.64
CA MET A 735 -30.97 -7.95 -35.39
C MET A 735 -31.79 -7.60 -36.65
N ARG A 736 -31.16 -7.01 -37.69
CA ARG A 736 -31.87 -6.61 -38.92
C ARG A 736 -32.06 -7.73 -39.95
N ILE A 737 -31.47 -8.90 -39.75
CA ILE A 737 -31.59 -10.06 -40.68
C ILE A 737 -32.69 -11.06 -40.23
N SER A 738 -33.31 -10.88 -39.06
CA SER A 738 -34.31 -11.82 -38.52
C SER A 738 -35.78 -11.39 -38.67
N GLY A 739 -36.13 -10.45 -39.56
CA GLY A 739 -37.54 -10.08 -39.73
C GLY A 739 -37.86 -9.40 -41.05
N GLY A 740 -38.61 -10.09 -41.92
CA GLY A 740 -39.30 -9.43 -43.02
C GLY A 740 -39.76 -10.33 -44.16
N GLY A 741 -40.86 -11.05 -43.96
CA GLY A 741 -41.74 -11.51 -45.04
C GLY A 741 -42.89 -10.51 -45.25
N GLY A 742 -43.05 -10.05 -46.51
CA GLY A 742 -44.21 -9.46 -47.18
C GLY A 742 -45.26 -8.61 -46.44
N SER A 743 -45.45 -7.35 -46.86
CA SER A 743 -46.55 -6.94 -47.77
C SER A 743 -46.70 -5.41 -47.89
N SER A 744 -47.18 -5.00 -49.06
CA SER A 744 -47.36 -3.63 -49.57
C SER A 744 -48.71 -2.97 -49.15
N ILE A 745 -48.89 -1.70 -49.57
CA ILE A 745 -50.00 -0.73 -49.43
C ILE A 745 -49.68 0.32 -48.34
N GLY A 746 -49.60 1.64 -48.55
CA GLY A 746 -49.96 2.55 -49.65
C GLY A 746 -50.68 3.78 -49.07
N GLY A 747 -50.11 4.99 -49.17
CA GLY A 747 -50.80 6.26 -48.83
C GLY A 747 -49.91 7.41 -48.30
N GLU A 748 -49.80 8.48 -49.10
CA GLU A 748 -49.12 9.78 -48.92
C GLU A 748 -49.69 10.60 -47.74
N ASN A 749 -48.98 11.47 -46.99
CA ASN A 749 -48.34 12.78 -47.26
C ASN A 749 -47.67 13.17 -45.89
N GLU A 750 -46.53 13.84 -45.69
CA GLU A 750 -46.17 15.20 -46.11
C GLU A 750 -44.73 15.52 -45.61
N LYS A 751 -43.94 16.20 -46.46
CA LYS A 751 -42.83 17.17 -46.21
C LYS A 751 -41.65 16.83 -45.27
N ALA A 752 -40.48 16.68 -45.90
CA ALA A 752 -39.14 16.82 -45.29
C ALA A 752 -38.77 18.30 -44.99
N PRO A 753 -37.76 18.55 -44.13
CA PRO A 753 -36.50 18.98 -44.74
C PRO A 753 -35.22 18.34 -44.13
N LYS A 754 -34.31 18.02 -45.06
CA LYS A 754 -32.84 17.89 -44.99
C LYS A 754 -32.18 17.69 -43.61
N ARG A 755 -31.75 16.44 -43.36
CA ARG A 755 -30.64 16.12 -42.45
C ARG A 755 -29.33 16.67 -43.03
N THR A 756 -28.70 17.60 -42.33
CA THR A 756 -27.28 17.89 -42.45
C THR A 756 -26.49 16.75 -41.81
N SER A 757 -25.79 15.98 -42.63
CA SER A 757 -24.70 15.12 -42.16
C SER A 757 -23.58 16.04 -41.68
N ILE A 758 -23.35 16.08 -40.37
CA ILE A 758 -22.11 16.63 -39.82
C ILE A 758 -21.06 15.54 -40.04
N ASP A 759 -20.14 15.77 -40.97
CA ASP A 759 -18.99 14.91 -41.24
C ASP A 759 -18.08 14.86 -40.00
N VAL A 760 -18.24 13.80 -39.21
CA VAL A 760 -17.34 13.44 -38.10
C VAL A 760 -15.91 13.16 -38.62
N GLU A 761 -15.77 12.89 -39.91
CA GLU A 761 -14.49 12.65 -40.59
C GLU A 761 -13.64 13.92 -40.74
N ALA A 762 -14.23 15.10 -40.67
CA ALA A 762 -13.51 16.38 -40.69
C ALA A 762 -12.81 16.68 -39.35
N ALA A 763 -13.34 16.20 -38.22
CA ALA A 763 -12.73 16.37 -36.90
C ALA A 763 -11.52 15.42 -36.68
N LEU A 764 -11.50 14.30 -37.39
CA LEU A 764 -10.45 13.26 -37.29
C LEU A 764 -9.13 13.60 -38.00
N LYS A 765 -9.07 14.69 -38.79
CA LYS A 765 -7.84 15.12 -39.48
C LYS A 765 -6.94 16.05 -38.67
N THR A 766 -7.39 16.55 -37.52
CA THR A 766 -6.66 17.58 -36.76
C THR A 766 -5.63 17.02 -35.76
N LEU A 767 -5.45 15.69 -35.69
CA LEU A 767 -4.58 15.02 -34.71
C LEU A 767 -3.34 14.33 -35.32
N GLN A 768 -2.93 14.66 -36.55
CA GLN A 768 -1.63 14.20 -37.09
C GLN A 768 -0.59 15.34 -37.10
N PRO A 769 0.62 15.14 -36.55
CA PRO A 769 1.71 16.10 -36.75
C PRO A 769 2.13 16.12 -38.23
N ALA A 770 2.23 17.32 -38.78
CA ALA A 770 2.65 17.56 -40.15
C ALA A 770 4.05 16.99 -40.42
N GLN A 771 4.14 15.93 -41.25
CA GLN A 771 5.40 15.54 -41.87
C GLN A 771 5.70 16.48 -43.04
N VAL A 772 6.75 17.28 -42.90
CA VAL A 772 7.34 18.04 -44.01
C VAL A 772 7.99 17.05 -44.98
N GLN A 773 7.30 16.70 -46.06
CA GLN A 773 7.88 16.02 -47.21
C GLN A 773 8.41 17.05 -48.21
N THR A 774 9.74 17.16 -48.30
CA THR A 774 10.40 17.81 -49.44
C THR A 774 10.61 16.75 -50.54
N SER A 775 10.14 17.05 -51.76
CA SER A 775 10.34 16.21 -52.94
C SER A 775 11.71 16.53 -53.58
N PRO A 776 12.50 15.54 -54.05
CA PRO A 776 13.74 15.80 -54.77
C PRO A 776 13.52 15.89 -56.29
N ARG A 777 14.01 16.97 -56.91
CA ARG A 777 14.29 17.04 -58.35
C ARG A 777 15.72 17.53 -58.60
N GLN A 778 16.36 16.81 -59.53
CA GLN A 778 17.80 16.65 -59.81
C GLN A 778 18.68 17.86 -60.18
N MET A 779 20.00 17.59 -60.08
CA MET A 779 21.21 18.20 -60.69
C MET A 779 21.76 19.45 -59.97
N ARG A 780 23.06 19.56 -59.62
CA ARG A 780 24.27 19.27 -60.41
C ARG A 780 25.54 19.28 -59.50
N SER A 781 26.45 18.33 -59.74
CA SER A 781 27.93 18.38 -59.67
C SER A 781 28.71 19.09 -58.53
N GLY A 782 29.65 18.34 -57.91
CA GLY A 782 30.91 18.89 -57.37
C GLY A 782 31.58 18.06 -56.26
N GLU A 783 32.50 17.16 -56.65
CA GLU A 783 33.78 16.71 -56.00
C GLU A 783 33.93 16.72 -54.46
N ARG A 784 34.66 15.83 -53.76
CA ARG A 784 35.48 14.62 -53.97
C ARG A 784 35.71 14.08 -52.54
N ARG A 785 35.63 12.76 -52.28
CA ARG A 785 36.30 12.14 -51.12
C ARG A 785 36.94 10.82 -51.55
N ILE A 786 38.22 10.68 -51.24
CA ILE A 786 39.05 9.47 -51.38
C ILE A 786 38.88 8.62 -50.10
N PRO A 787 38.87 7.28 -50.18
CA PRO A 787 38.53 6.39 -49.08
C PRO A 787 39.75 5.87 -48.32
N VAL A 788 39.56 5.49 -47.04
CA VAL A 788 40.47 4.58 -46.34
C VAL A 788 39.65 3.57 -45.53
N SER A 789 39.98 2.30 -45.76
CA SER A 789 39.49 1.06 -45.13
C SER A 789 40.18 0.75 -43.80
N LEU A 790 39.51 0.03 -42.90
CA LEU A 790 40.14 -0.73 -41.81
C LEU A 790 39.52 -2.14 -41.69
N PRO A 791 40.26 -3.14 -41.19
CA PRO A 791 40.20 -4.53 -41.65
C PRO A 791 39.56 -5.52 -40.67
N ALA A 792 39.29 -6.71 -41.21
CA ALA A 792 38.74 -7.90 -40.57
C ALA A 792 39.65 -8.51 -39.49
N VAL A 793 39.05 -9.09 -38.45
CA VAL A 793 39.72 -9.86 -37.38
C VAL A 793 39.53 -11.36 -37.61
N VAL A 794 40.66 -12.07 -37.46
CA VAL A 794 40.91 -13.51 -37.63
C VAL A 794 40.40 -14.31 -36.42
N PRO A 795 39.92 -15.57 -36.57
CA PRO A 795 39.58 -16.44 -35.44
C PRO A 795 40.86 -17.05 -34.81
N GLN A 796 41.03 -16.89 -33.50
CA GLN A 796 42.21 -17.40 -32.77
C GLN A 796 41.87 -18.57 -31.83
N GLN A 797 42.83 -19.47 -31.76
CA GLN A 797 42.81 -20.83 -31.24
C GLN A 797 42.70 -20.97 -29.72
N VAL A 798 42.22 -22.16 -29.36
CA VAL A 798 42.26 -22.82 -28.04
C VAL A 798 43.69 -22.91 -27.50
N VAL A 799 43.90 -22.46 -26.25
CA VAL A 799 45.10 -22.76 -25.45
C VAL A 799 44.66 -23.31 -24.09
N ALA A 800 45.13 -24.52 -23.79
CA ALA A 800 44.93 -25.22 -22.53
C ALA A 800 45.73 -24.57 -21.39
N GLN A 801 45.12 -24.45 -20.20
CA GLN A 801 45.82 -24.09 -18.96
C GLN A 801 45.71 -25.22 -17.94
N ALA A 802 46.85 -25.52 -17.33
CA ALA A 802 47.12 -26.54 -16.33
C ALA A 802 46.61 -26.12 -14.91
N PRO A 803 46.45 -27.07 -13.97
CA PRO A 803 45.74 -26.84 -12.70
C PRO A 803 46.67 -26.30 -11.60
N PRO A 804 46.15 -25.51 -10.64
CA PRO A 804 46.89 -25.19 -9.42
C PRO A 804 46.65 -26.23 -8.30
N THR A 805 47.75 -26.52 -7.60
CA THR A 805 47.94 -27.42 -6.45
C THR A 805 47.30 -26.93 -5.13
N PRO A 806 47.05 -27.82 -4.15
CA PRO A 806 46.36 -27.49 -2.89
C PRO A 806 47.32 -27.10 -1.75
N PRO A 807 46.87 -26.31 -0.74
CA PRO A 807 47.55 -26.19 0.55
C PRO A 807 46.93 -27.13 1.63
N PRO A 808 47.63 -27.35 2.77
CA PRO A 808 47.73 -28.67 3.39
C PRO A 808 46.72 -28.96 4.52
N THR A 809 46.55 -30.25 4.73
CA THR A 809 45.79 -30.93 5.78
C THR A 809 46.46 -30.77 7.15
N VAL A 810 45.71 -30.38 8.19
CA VAL A 810 46.04 -30.67 9.59
C VAL A 810 44.88 -31.49 10.17
N ARG A 811 45.22 -32.68 10.67
CA ARG A 811 44.32 -33.64 11.32
C ARG A 811 44.45 -33.56 12.85
N PRO A 812 43.50 -34.16 13.61
CA PRO A 812 42.99 -33.63 14.87
C PRO A 812 43.64 -34.27 16.11
N ILE A 813 43.53 -33.58 17.25
CA ILE A 813 43.68 -34.17 18.58
C ILE A 813 42.30 -34.20 19.22
N ALA A 814 41.83 -35.40 19.52
CA ALA A 814 40.66 -35.69 20.35
C ALA A 814 41.12 -35.97 21.79
N LEU A 815 40.31 -35.61 22.79
CA LEU A 815 40.23 -36.31 24.08
C LEU A 815 38.97 -35.88 24.87
N ASN A 816 38.02 -36.82 24.93
CA ASN A 816 37.21 -37.30 26.06
C ASN A 816 36.56 -36.34 27.09
N GLY A 817 35.24 -36.54 27.29
CA GLY A 817 34.69 -36.81 28.64
C GLY A 817 33.66 -35.82 29.22
N PRO A 818 32.44 -36.25 29.64
CA PRO A 818 31.34 -35.43 30.20
C PRO A 818 31.27 -35.54 31.75
N PRO A 819 30.15 -35.24 32.45
CA PRO A 819 29.21 -34.09 32.44
C PRO A 819 29.07 -33.45 33.86
N SER A 820 28.46 -32.27 33.99
CA SER A 820 27.89 -31.84 35.29
C SER A 820 26.86 -30.71 35.17
N THR A 821 25.64 -31.01 35.60
CA THR A 821 24.57 -30.09 36.02
C THR A 821 25.00 -29.19 37.18
N PRO A 822 24.39 -28.00 37.33
CA PRO A 822 23.63 -27.76 38.57
C PRO A 822 22.27 -27.06 38.39
N LEU A 823 21.44 -27.31 39.40
CA LEU A 823 20.07 -26.85 39.71
C LEU A 823 19.99 -25.36 40.16
N PRO A 824 18.77 -24.80 40.39
CA PRO A 824 18.43 -23.38 40.24
C PRO A 824 18.17 -22.61 41.56
N ALA A 825 18.11 -21.26 41.49
CA ALA A 825 17.28 -20.29 42.26
C ALA A 825 17.90 -18.87 42.23
N PRO A 826 17.22 -17.75 42.64
CA PRO A 826 15.82 -17.56 43.04
C PRO A 826 15.10 -16.37 42.31
N LYS A 827 13.77 -16.35 42.43
CA LYS A 827 12.88 -15.24 42.04
C LYS A 827 12.91 -14.10 43.07
N PRO A 828 12.65 -12.85 42.66
CA PRO A 828 11.98 -11.86 43.51
C PRO A 828 10.59 -11.48 42.97
N THR A 829 9.59 -11.66 43.83
CA THR A 829 8.25 -11.07 43.77
C THR A 829 8.25 -9.63 44.29
N ARG A 830 7.61 -8.67 43.60
CA ARG A 830 6.54 -7.82 44.20
C ARG A 830 5.90 -6.78 43.26
N ILE A 831 4.59 -6.65 43.48
CA ILE A 831 3.68 -5.48 43.40
C ILE A 831 3.16 -5.05 42.02
N VAL A 832 1.85 -5.29 41.87
CA VAL A 832 0.94 -4.72 40.87
C VAL A 832 0.18 -3.54 41.51
N PRO A 833 0.08 -2.37 40.85
CA PRO A 833 -0.98 -1.38 41.09
C PRO A 833 -2.14 -1.49 40.06
N PRO A 834 -3.36 -1.05 40.40
CA PRO A 834 -4.60 -1.27 39.63
C PRO A 834 -4.78 -0.35 38.42
N PRO A 835 -5.70 -0.67 37.48
CA PRO A 835 -5.82 -0.01 36.18
C PRO A 835 -6.61 1.31 36.26
N GLN A 836 -6.12 2.34 35.56
CA GLN A 836 -6.81 3.62 35.35
C GLN A 836 -7.47 3.69 33.96
N VAL A 837 -8.71 4.19 33.97
CA VAL A 837 -9.62 4.38 32.84
C VAL A 837 -9.21 5.59 31.99
N PRO A 838 -9.31 5.56 30.66
CA PRO A 838 -8.95 6.69 29.80
C PRO A 838 -10.11 7.69 29.67
N SER A 839 -9.81 8.98 29.87
CA SER A 839 -10.68 10.12 29.55
C SER A 839 -9.94 11.11 28.64
N PRO A 840 -10.67 11.86 27.79
CA PRO A 840 -10.17 12.40 26.53
C PRO A 840 -9.48 13.77 26.67
N MET A 841 -8.46 14.01 25.84
CA MET A 841 -7.80 15.32 25.70
C MET A 841 -8.52 16.17 24.64
N PRO A 842 -8.85 17.44 24.95
CA PRO A 842 -9.51 18.38 24.04
C PRO A 842 -8.51 19.21 23.21
N GLY A 843 -8.99 19.66 22.04
CA GLY A 843 -8.23 20.43 21.07
C GLY A 843 -8.01 21.91 21.40
N LEU A 844 -7.26 22.54 20.48
CA LEU A 844 -7.13 23.96 20.09
C LEU A 844 -7.64 25.02 21.07
N TRP A 845 -6.88 26.10 21.28
CA TRP A 845 -7.35 27.47 21.01
C TRP A 845 -6.21 28.50 21.12
N MET A 846 -6.17 29.41 20.15
CA MET A 846 -5.41 30.65 20.15
C MET A 846 -6.04 31.70 21.09
N GLY A 847 -5.26 32.74 21.42
CA GLY A 847 -5.76 34.11 21.36
C GLY A 847 -6.23 34.75 22.66
N ASN A 848 -5.39 35.64 23.19
CA ASN A 848 -5.66 36.55 24.30
C ASN A 848 -6.75 37.59 24.00
N GLY A 849 -7.57 37.87 25.01
CA GLY A 849 -7.80 39.24 25.49
C GLY A 849 -9.07 39.97 25.04
N MET A 850 -10.12 39.95 25.86
CA MET A 850 -10.71 41.14 26.52
C MET A 850 -11.96 40.77 27.34
N THR A 851 -12.06 41.39 28.51
CA THR A 851 -13.00 41.21 29.63
C THR A 851 -14.35 41.95 29.42
N PRO A 852 -15.35 41.78 30.31
CA PRO A 852 -16.73 41.44 29.95
C PRO A 852 -17.77 42.54 30.23
N LEU A 853 -19.00 42.33 29.76
CA LEU A 853 -20.20 43.02 30.25
C LEU A 853 -21.35 42.02 30.44
N ARG A 854 -21.87 41.96 31.68
CA ARG A 854 -23.09 41.26 32.12
C ARG A 854 -24.33 41.98 31.56
N PHE A 855 -25.45 41.27 31.37
CA PHE A 855 -26.66 41.37 32.21
C PHE A 855 -27.77 40.44 31.72
N ALA A 856 -28.51 39.91 32.71
CA ALA A 856 -29.70 39.07 32.59
C ALA A 856 -30.94 39.88 32.18
N GLY A 857 -31.96 39.19 31.63
CA GLY A 857 -33.31 39.75 31.44
C GLY A 857 -34.27 38.75 30.80
N GLU A 858 -35.39 38.50 31.50
CA GLU A 858 -36.47 37.56 31.20
C GLU A 858 -37.41 37.99 30.05
N LEU A 859 -38.27 37.03 29.67
CA LEU A 859 -39.42 36.97 28.73
C LEU A 859 -40.42 38.16 28.76
N PRO A 860 -41.27 38.37 27.71
CA PRO A 860 -42.57 37.68 27.62
C PRO A 860 -43.14 37.36 26.20
N GLU A 861 -44.16 36.50 26.27
CA GLU A 861 -45.17 35.99 25.33
C GLU A 861 -45.57 36.79 24.08
N ALA A 862 -45.89 36.07 22.99
CA ALA A 862 -47.13 36.32 22.21
C ALA A 862 -47.55 35.12 21.32
N SER A 863 -48.85 34.87 21.35
CA SER A 863 -49.67 33.81 20.75
C SER A 863 -49.76 33.77 19.21
N ARG A 864 -50.02 32.59 18.60
CA ARG A 864 -51.33 32.15 18.02
C ARG A 864 -51.21 31.11 16.88
N LYS A 865 -52.10 30.11 16.96
CA LYS A 865 -52.84 29.38 15.90
C LYS A 865 -52.20 28.17 15.20
N THR A 866 -52.57 26.99 15.68
CA THR A 866 -53.02 25.80 14.92
C THR A 866 -54.45 26.04 14.35
N PRO A 867 -54.99 25.30 13.33
CA PRO A 867 -55.24 23.84 13.43
C PRO A 867 -55.34 22.99 12.13
N GLN A 868 -55.59 21.69 12.39
CA GLN A 868 -56.10 20.60 11.53
C GLN A 868 -55.05 19.77 10.77
N ALA A 869 -54.82 18.47 10.98
CA ALA A 869 -55.60 17.27 11.33
C ALA A 869 -56.16 16.46 10.13
N LYS A 870 -55.99 15.13 10.27
CA LYS A 870 -56.58 13.97 9.55
C LYS A 870 -55.74 13.51 8.34
N ARG A 871 -55.52 12.20 8.13
CA ARG A 871 -56.10 10.99 8.72
C ARG A 871 -55.18 9.81 8.48
#